data_AF-A0A8H5YAM3-F1
#
_entry.id   AF-A0A8H5YAM3-F1
#
_cell.length_a   1.000
_cell.length_b   1.000
_cell.length_c   1.000
_cell.angle_alpha   90.00
_cell.angle_beta   90.00
_cell.angle_gamma   90.00
#
_symmetry.space_group_name_H-M   'P 1'
#
loop_
_entity.id
_entity.type
_entity.pdbx_description
1 polymer ?
#
loop_
_entity_poly.entity_id
_entity_poly.type
_entity_poly.pdbx_seq_one_letter_code
_entity_poly.pdbx_strand_id
1 'polypeptide(L)'
;MSFSTLVLGVFYLAGVSAASVSRQIQLGDLEYFVPPTAAWKLDSWNASVGDEFTPLTVVELNQTANVERVASALETYEKDDVWTKEFAQALYIKSDKELAFNSSKYNVSAVYTGQESVPAGPYFVHRYTGNVFQAYRLYVDTNQAFIQSTYQDPSGTHHPLRAGALSAGGLTIAVPSRLYFTPTKEKPLAGLRLGVKDLYDLKGVKTSGGNRALYEMSKAKTKTALCVQKLIDAGAVVVGKNKMSEFAFAGGYVTEHIDYLLPFNPRGDGYNSPGDSSGGSAAAVASYDWLDASMGSDTGGSIRGPALQNAVHGNRPTQDAVNLTGALPLSSAMDTSGIIARDPVILSKFTRSLYAGTIREYSGLPSEVLLDNGSEQFLLNLEKDSTKAANAVGEFLNSLTSLLSANGSVFSIDSAWTNSTPKALSDEPLSNIVGNVYLNLTTYEQWNEFGKDYVEEYKSLHDGAFPHMVPEIRQGWMNANKTMTQLTHEDDLASKKGVEEWVASEFLTANNKSCSNAVYVYLSASYPSYKPDVSQDSEQQSLITQLNTTVNCNSTLGSEEACEESLEAEKANSNSGSQTVYAGRLASVAGLPDYAVSLGMFDLGQFSNSSLQNELVPVGVNIMAAKGCDFVILDIIEALHKKGVIKTAKTGKTS
;
A
#
# COMPACT_ATOMS: atom_id res chain seq x y z
N MET A 1 -52.24 62.83 25.07
CA MET A 1 -52.32 61.45 24.50
C MET A 1 -52.49 61.66 22.99
N SER A 2 -51.52 61.41 22.13
CA SER A 2 -50.79 60.16 21.90
C SER A 2 -49.35 60.47 21.41
N PHE A 3 -48.36 59.76 21.94
CA PHE A 3 -46.96 59.79 21.52
C PHE A 3 -46.79 58.89 20.30
N SER A 4 -46.24 59.40 19.19
CA SER A 4 -45.72 58.59 18.09
C SER A 4 -44.22 58.40 18.27
N THR A 5 -43.82 57.19 18.66
CA THR A 5 -42.42 56.77 18.74
C THR A 5 -42.04 56.11 17.41
N LEU A 6 -41.12 56.74 16.68
CA LEU A 6 -40.51 56.19 15.47
C LEU A 6 -39.48 55.12 15.88
N VAL A 7 -39.75 53.85 15.60
CA VAL A 7 -38.77 52.76 15.80
C VAL A 7 -38.03 52.56 14.48
N LEU A 8 -36.78 53.02 14.40
CA LEU A 8 -35.84 52.60 13.35
C LEU A 8 -35.43 51.15 13.63
N GLY A 9 -35.98 50.22 12.86
CA GLY A 9 -35.47 48.85 12.77
C GLY A 9 -34.19 48.83 11.94
N VAL A 10 -33.04 48.78 12.60
CA VAL A 10 -31.76 48.45 11.96
C VAL A 10 -31.78 46.95 11.67
N PHE A 11 -32.02 46.58 10.41
CA PHE A 11 -31.79 45.21 9.95
C PHE A 11 -30.28 44.95 9.94
N TYR A 12 -29.79 44.25 10.97
CA TYR A 12 -28.52 43.53 10.85
C TYR A 12 -28.72 42.43 9.81
N LEU A 13 -28.26 42.68 8.58
CA LEU A 13 -27.93 41.61 7.64
C LEU A 13 -26.74 40.86 8.23
N ALA A 14 -27.01 39.89 9.10
CA ALA A 14 -26.06 38.83 9.36
C ALA A 14 -25.90 38.10 8.02
N GLY A 15 -24.76 38.32 7.35
CA GLY A 15 -24.35 37.53 6.21
C GLY A 15 -24.22 36.09 6.66
N VAL A 16 -25.28 35.30 6.49
CA VAL A 16 -25.19 33.85 6.55
C VAL A 16 -24.41 33.45 5.31
N SER A 17 -23.09 33.26 5.43
CA SER A 17 -22.40 32.45 4.44
C SER A 17 -22.99 31.05 4.56
N ALA A 18 -23.92 30.69 3.69
CA ALA A 18 -24.32 29.31 3.54
C ALA A 18 -23.04 28.54 3.18
N ALA A 19 -22.47 27.83 4.16
CA ALA A 19 -21.35 26.94 3.89
C ALA A 19 -21.83 25.96 2.81
N SER A 20 -21.10 25.84 1.71
CA SER A 20 -21.40 24.81 0.73
C SER A 20 -21.22 23.46 1.42
N VAL A 21 -22.29 22.71 1.60
CA VAL A 21 -22.27 21.40 2.26
C VAL A 21 -22.21 20.34 1.16
N SER A 22 -21.35 19.33 1.32
CA SER A 22 -21.33 18.19 0.42
C SER A 22 -22.68 17.49 0.32
N ARG A 23 -22.90 16.72 -0.74
CA ARG A 23 -24.13 15.95 -0.95
C ARG A 23 -23.82 14.51 -1.30
N GLN A 24 -24.71 13.62 -0.87
CA GLN A 24 -24.77 12.26 -1.36
C GLN A 24 -26.00 12.15 -2.27
N ILE A 25 -25.81 11.64 -3.48
CA ILE A 25 -26.83 11.56 -4.51
C ILE A 25 -26.92 10.11 -4.96
N GLN A 26 -28.12 9.55 -4.95
CA GLN A 26 -28.40 8.29 -5.60
C GLN A 26 -28.76 8.53 -7.06
N LEU A 27 -28.05 7.88 -7.98
CA LEU A 27 -28.33 7.95 -9.42
C LEU A 27 -28.42 6.52 -9.96
N GLY A 28 -29.65 6.09 -10.25
CA GLY A 28 -29.95 4.68 -10.49
C GLY A 28 -29.67 3.84 -9.23
N ASP A 29 -28.91 2.75 -9.40
CA ASP A 29 -28.52 1.84 -8.32
C ASP A 29 -27.20 2.23 -7.64
N LEU A 30 -26.59 3.36 -8.03
CA LEU A 30 -25.28 3.80 -7.56
C LEU A 30 -25.38 5.06 -6.71
N GLU A 31 -24.48 5.18 -5.74
CA GLU A 31 -24.36 6.34 -4.86
C GLU A 31 -23.14 7.18 -5.22
N TYR A 32 -23.30 8.50 -5.16
CA TYR A 32 -22.28 9.47 -5.52
C TYR A 32 -22.11 10.51 -4.44
N PHE A 33 -20.88 10.95 -4.25
CA PHE A 33 -20.51 12.10 -3.45
C PHE A 33 -20.25 13.31 -4.34
N VAL A 34 -20.85 14.43 -3.96
CA VAL A 34 -20.64 15.76 -4.54
C VAL A 34 -19.86 16.60 -3.54
N PRO A 35 -18.63 17.04 -3.88
CA PRO A 35 -17.81 17.84 -2.99
C PRO A 35 -18.43 19.23 -2.76
N PRO A 36 -18.09 19.92 -1.66
CA PRO A 36 -18.63 21.24 -1.37
C PRO A 36 -18.10 22.32 -2.34
N THR A 37 -16.94 22.10 -2.97
CA THR A 37 -16.32 23.07 -3.86
C THR A 37 -16.73 22.79 -5.30
N ALA A 38 -17.31 23.79 -5.97
CA ALA A 38 -17.62 23.71 -7.39
C ALA A 38 -16.32 23.64 -8.22
N ALA A 39 -16.31 22.77 -9.24
CA ALA A 39 -15.23 22.69 -10.20
C ALA A 39 -15.23 23.91 -11.14
N TRP A 40 -16.42 24.32 -11.58
CA TRP A 40 -16.64 25.48 -12.45
C TRP A 40 -18.13 25.89 -12.43
N LYS A 41 -18.56 26.82 -13.29
CA LYS A 41 -19.93 27.30 -13.37
C LYS A 41 -20.38 27.44 -14.83
N LEU A 42 -21.57 26.94 -15.14
CA LEU A 42 -22.20 27.10 -16.45
C LEU A 42 -22.83 28.49 -16.60
N ASP A 43 -22.36 29.26 -17.59
CA ASP A 43 -22.85 30.62 -17.85
C ASP A 43 -24.31 30.67 -18.34
N SER A 44 -24.72 29.70 -19.16
CA SER A 44 -26.05 29.64 -19.78
C SER A 44 -26.92 28.53 -19.19
N TRP A 45 -26.94 28.43 -17.87
CA TRP A 45 -27.73 27.42 -17.17
C TRP A 45 -29.21 27.83 -17.06
N ASN A 46 -30.04 27.14 -17.84
CA ASN A 46 -31.49 27.21 -17.82
C ASN A 46 -31.98 25.82 -17.39
N ALA A 47 -32.37 25.68 -16.12
CA ALA A 47 -33.03 24.46 -15.64
C ALA A 47 -34.45 24.76 -15.15
N SER A 48 -35.43 24.23 -15.86
CA SER A 48 -36.84 24.21 -15.45
C SER A 48 -37.25 22.80 -14.98
N VAL A 49 -37.73 22.71 -13.74
CA VAL A 49 -38.33 21.56 -13.01
C VAL A 49 -37.48 20.28 -12.95
N GLY A 50 -37.11 19.85 -11.74
CA GLY A 50 -36.30 18.63 -11.48
C GLY A 50 -35.67 18.62 -10.08
N ASP A 51 -34.80 17.64 -9.80
CA ASP A 51 -34.07 17.51 -8.53
C ASP A 51 -33.03 18.64 -8.29
N GLU A 52 -32.44 18.71 -7.09
CA GLU A 52 -31.45 19.74 -6.70
C GLU A 52 -30.22 19.75 -7.64
N PHE A 53 -29.84 18.56 -8.14
CA PHE A 53 -28.70 18.38 -9.03
C PHE A 53 -29.11 17.65 -10.31
N THR A 54 -28.57 18.10 -11.43
CA THR A 54 -28.74 17.45 -12.73
C THR A 54 -27.45 16.74 -13.14
N PRO A 55 -27.48 15.44 -13.45
CA PRO A 55 -26.36 14.72 -14.06
C PRO A 55 -25.99 15.34 -15.42
N LEU A 56 -24.71 15.62 -15.60
CA LEU A 56 -24.13 16.23 -16.79
C LEU A 56 -22.92 15.40 -17.24
N THR A 57 -22.72 15.24 -18.54
CA THR A 57 -21.46 14.75 -19.09
C THR A 57 -20.76 15.86 -19.86
N VAL A 58 -19.51 16.16 -19.49
CA VAL A 58 -18.61 16.95 -20.35
C VAL A 58 -18.04 16.01 -21.40
N VAL A 59 -18.29 16.32 -22.67
CA VAL A 59 -17.82 15.53 -23.81
C VAL A 59 -16.64 16.24 -24.45
N GLU A 60 -15.48 15.59 -24.40
CA GLU A 60 -14.27 16.06 -25.07
C GLU A 60 -14.16 15.46 -26.47
N LEU A 61 -13.91 16.30 -27.47
CA LEU A 61 -13.80 15.91 -28.87
C LEU A 61 -12.50 16.48 -29.46
N ASN A 62 -11.74 15.63 -30.16
CA ASN A 62 -10.48 16.01 -30.81
C ASN A 62 -10.67 16.78 -32.13
N GLN A 63 -11.91 16.94 -32.57
CA GLN A 63 -12.28 17.57 -33.85
C GLN A 63 -13.63 18.28 -33.71
N THR A 64 -14.07 18.99 -34.75
CA THR A 64 -15.38 19.67 -34.79
C THR A 64 -16.51 18.74 -34.34
N ALA A 65 -17.35 19.24 -33.43
CA ALA A 65 -18.43 18.46 -32.87
C ALA A 65 -19.48 18.08 -33.94
N ASN A 66 -19.89 16.81 -33.95
CA ASN A 66 -21.03 16.32 -34.70
C ASN A 66 -21.70 15.18 -33.92
N VAL A 67 -22.91 14.77 -34.33
CA VAL A 67 -23.71 13.78 -33.61
C VAL A 67 -22.98 12.44 -33.47
N GLU A 68 -22.36 11.95 -34.54
CA GLU A 68 -21.66 10.66 -34.57
C GLU A 68 -20.47 10.61 -33.59
N ARG A 69 -19.71 11.71 -33.52
CA ARG A 69 -18.54 11.82 -32.63
C ARG A 69 -18.95 11.91 -31.16
N VAL A 70 -20.04 12.63 -30.87
CA VAL A 70 -20.60 12.68 -29.51
C VAL A 70 -21.06 11.28 -29.09
N ALA A 71 -21.78 10.56 -29.95
CA ALA A 71 -22.21 9.19 -29.66
C ALA A 71 -21.00 8.26 -29.41
N SER A 72 -19.98 8.33 -30.27
CA SER A 72 -18.75 7.52 -30.12
C SER A 72 -17.95 7.85 -28.85
N ALA A 73 -17.94 9.12 -28.42
CA ALA A 73 -17.32 9.51 -27.16
C ALA A 73 -18.08 8.91 -25.96
N LEU A 74 -19.41 9.00 -25.94
CA LEU A 74 -20.25 8.41 -24.88
C LEU A 74 -20.10 6.89 -24.82
N GLU A 75 -20.02 6.21 -25.97
CA GLU A 75 -19.72 4.76 -26.02
C GLU A 75 -18.35 4.41 -25.43
N THR A 76 -17.37 5.31 -25.57
CA THR A 76 -16.05 5.12 -24.95
C THR A 76 -16.12 5.32 -23.44
N TYR A 77 -16.94 6.25 -22.96
CA TYR A 77 -17.12 6.55 -21.54
C TYR A 77 -17.85 5.43 -20.77
N GLU A 78 -18.56 4.52 -21.45
CA GLU A 78 -19.15 3.31 -20.84
C GLU A 78 -18.12 2.36 -20.20
N LYS A 79 -16.83 2.53 -20.49
CA LYS A 79 -15.74 1.78 -19.84
C LYS A 79 -15.30 2.36 -18.50
N ASP A 80 -15.67 3.61 -18.20
CA ASP A 80 -15.36 4.24 -16.92
C ASP A 80 -16.25 3.65 -15.82
N ASP A 81 -15.67 3.43 -14.64
CA ASP A 81 -16.36 2.79 -13.51
C ASP A 81 -17.10 3.79 -12.61
N VAL A 82 -17.14 5.08 -12.99
CA VAL A 82 -17.91 6.14 -12.31
C VAL A 82 -19.01 6.67 -13.22
N TRP A 83 -18.76 6.78 -14.53
CA TRP A 83 -19.76 7.23 -15.48
C TRP A 83 -20.84 6.15 -15.71
N THR A 84 -22.10 6.61 -15.83
CA THR A 84 -23.23 5.79 -16.26
C THR A 84 -24.09 6.56 -17.26
N LYS A 85 -24.95 5.86 -17.99
CA LYS A 85 -25.83 6.47 -19.00
C LYS A 85 -26.75 7.56 -18.44
N GLU A 86 -27.04 7.54 -17.14
CA GLU A 86 -27.83 8.56 -16.45
C GLU A 86 -27.12 9.93 -16.46
N PHE A 87 -25.78 9.96 -16.50
CA PHE A 87 -25.03 11.21 -16.68
C PHE A 87 -25.17 11.83 -18.07
N ALA A 88 -25.76 11.12 -19.04
CA ALA A 88 -26.05 11.69 -20.35
C ALA A 88 -27.31 12.60 -20.35
N GLN A 89 -27.98 12.77 -19.20
CA GLN A 89 -29.18 13.61 -19.10
C GLN A 89 -28.95 15.02 -19.64
N ALA A 90 -27.80 15.63 -19.32
CA ALA A 90 -27.33 16.84 -19.95
C ALA A 90 -25.93 16.61 -20.52
N LEU A 91 -25.60 17.27 -21.63
CA LEU A 91 -24.26 17.26 -22.21
C LEU A 91 -23.68 18.67 -22.22
N TYR A 92 -22.39 18.81 -21.91
CA TYR A 92 -21.61 20.01 -22.21
C TYR A 92 -20.55 19.68 -23.25
N ILE A 93 -20.52 20.44 -24.34
CA ILE A 93 -19.62 20.21 -25.47
C ILE A 93 -18.86 21.50 -25.76
N LYS A 94 -17.53 21.41 -25.82
CA LYS A 94 -16.71 22.54 -26.24
C LYS A 94 -16.94 22.81 -27.74
N SER A 95 -17.70 23.86 -28.06
CA SER A 95 -18.02 24.24 -29.44
C SER A 95 -18.44 25.70 -29.53
N ASP A 96 -18.12 26.33 -30.67
CA ASP A 96 -18.54 27.68 -31.08
C ASP A 96 -19.94 27.70 -31.70
N LYS A 97 -20.51 26.52 -31.98
CA LYS A 97 -21.83 26.36 -32.60
C LYS A 97 -22.73 25.57 -31.68
N GLU A 98 -24.00 25.95 -31.67
CA GLU A 98 -25.04 25.11 -31.06
C GLU A 98 -25.07 23.75 -31.77
N LEU A 99 -25.19 22.69 -30.96
CA LEU A 99 -25.30 21.34 -31.45
C LEU A 99 -26.54 20.69 -30.81
N ALA A 100 -27.44 20.21 -31.65
CA ALA A 100 -28.49 19.30 -31.21
C ALA A 100 -27.96 17.86 -31.23
N PHE A 101 -28.22 17.11 -30.17
CA PHE A 101 -27.92 15.69 -30.09
C PHE A 101 -29.16 14.93 -29.62
N ASN A 102 -29.52 13.88 -30.33
CA ASN A 102 -30.59 12.96 -29.96
C ASN A 102 -30.09 11.53 -30.19
N SER A 103 -30.41 10.63 -29.25
CA SER A 103 -30.01 9.24 -29.29
C SER A 103 -31.12 8.38 -28.71
N SER A 104 -31.39 7.22 -29.32
CA SER A 104 -32.28 6.22 -28.73
C SER A 104 -31.63 5.47 -27.56
N LYS A 105 -30.30 5.55 -27.43
CA LYS A 105 -29.51 4.88 -26.37
C LYS A 105 -29.38 5.75 -25.11
N TYR A 106 -29.29 7.07 -25.28
CA TYR A 106 -29.04 8.02 -24.19
C TYR A 106 -30.21 9.00 -24.05
N ASN A 107 -30.74 9.13 -22.83
CA ASN A 107 -31.83 10.06 -22.54
C ASN A 107 -31.31 11.49 -22.38
N VAL A 108 -31.00 12.17 -23.50
CA VAL A 108 -30.44 13.53 -23.49
C VAL A 108 -31.57 14.55 -23.50
N SER A 109 -31.66 15.34 -22.43
CA SER A 109 -32.67 16.38 -22.26
C SER A 109 -32.18 17.79 -22.63
N ALA A 110 -30.87 18.02 -22.53
CA ALA A 110 -30.26 19.30 -22.85
C ALA A 110 -28.82 19.13 -23.37
N VAL A 111 -28.42 19.97 -24.32
CA VAL A 111 -27.04 20.09 -24.80
C VAL A 111 -26.61 21.54 -24.64
N TYR A 112 -25.54 21.76 -23.90
CA TYR A 112 -24.91 23.05 -23.68
C TYR A 112 -23.61 23.10 -24.46
N THR A 113 -23.35 24.22 -25.13
CA THR A 113 -22.11 24.45 -25.87
C THR A 113 -21.39 25.66 -25.30
N GLY A 114 -20.08 25.57 -25.14
CA GLY A 114 -19.26 26.66 -24.62
C GLY A 114 -17.82 26.60 -25.11
N GLN A 115 -17.04 27.62 -24.76
CA GLN A 115 -15.62 27.71 -25.12
C GLN A 115 -14.69 27.24 -24.00
N GLU A 116 -15.22 27.07 -22.78
CA GLU A 116 -14.42 26.67 -21.64
C GLU A 116 -13.87 25.25 -21.82
N SER A 117 -12.57 25.10 -21.57
CA SER A 117 -11.90 23.81 -21.59
C SER A 117 -12.00 23.20 -20.20
N VAL A 118 -12.92 22.25 -20.06
CA VAL A 118 -13.19 21.51 -18.82
C VAL A 118 -12.86 20.04 -19.07
N PRO A 119 -12.28 19.31 -18.10
CA PRO A 119 -12.04 17.88 -18.27
C PRO A 119 -13.31 17.10 -18.63
N ALA A 120 -13.16 16.06 -19.43
CA ALA A 120 -14.26 15.17 -19.76
C ALA A 120 -14.77 14.43 -18.52
N GLY A 121 -16.00 13.92 -18.59
CA GLY A 121 -16.52 12.97 -17.62
C GLY A 121 -17.85 13.38 -16.98
N PRO A 122 -18.27 12.64 -15.94
CA PRO A 122 -19.53 12.85 -15.25
C PRO A 122 -19.46 14.04 -14.28
N TYR A 123 -20.50 14.86 -14.23
CA TYR A 123 -20.61 15.99 -13.32
C TYR A 123 -22.03 16.09 -12.81
N PHE A 124 -22.19 16.84 -11.71
CA PHE A 124 -23.49 17.30 -11.25
C PHE A 124 -23.56 18.82 -11.35
N VAL A 125 -24.63 19.33 -11.95
CA VAL A 125 -24.90 20.77 -12.00
C VAL A 125 -25.95 21.11 -10.96
N HIS A 126 -25.65 22.05 -10.08
CA HIS A 126 -26.60 22.55 -9.10
C HIS A 126 -27.64 23.44 -9.77
N ARG A 127 -28.92 23.07 -9.59
CA ARG A 127 -30.05 23.62 -10.32
C ARG A 127 -30.18 25.14 -10.24
N TYR A 128 -29.97 25.74 -9.06
CA TYR A 128 -30.24 27.17 -8.85
C TYR A 128 -29.03 28.08 -9.13
N THR A 129 -27.83 27.52 -9.14
CA THR A 129 -26.59 28.32 -9.27
C THR A 129 -25.88 28.09 -10.58
N GLY A 130 -26.13 26.96 -11.27
CA GLY A 130 -25.33 26.54 -12.43
C GLY A 130 -23.91 26.11 -12.07
N ASN A 131 -23.58 26.00 -10.76
CA ASN A 131 -22.29 25.49 -10.32
C ASN A 131 -22.19 24.01 -10.68
N VAL A 132 -21.05 23.60 -11.21
CA VAL A 132 -20.79 22.25 -11.67
C VAL A 132 -19.76 21.58 -10.76
N PHE A 133 -20.03 20.35 -10.37
CA PHE A 133 -19.26 19.60 -9.38
C PHE A 133 -18.85 18.25 -9.96
N GLN A 134 -17.62 17.81 -9.68
CA GLN A 134 -17.19 16.46 -10.06
C GLN A 134 -18.02 15.41 -9.31
N ALA A 135 -18.41 14.35 -10.01
CA ALA A 135 -18.97 13.16 -9.41
C ALA A 135 -17.86 12.24 -8.88
N TYR A 136 -18.02 11.78 -7.64
CA TYR A 136 -17.25 10.70 -7.04
C TYR A 136 -18.19 9.54 -6.78
N ARG A 137 -17.95 8.36 -7.37
CA ARG A 137 -18.72 7.17 -7.02
C ARG A 137 -18.33 6.71 -5.62
N LEU A 138 -19.31 6.33 -4.81
CA LEU A 138 -19.10 5.79 -3.49
C LEU A 138 -18.99 4.27 -3.56
N TYR A 139 -17.86 3.75 -3.08
CA TYR A 139 -17.61 2.32 -2.93
C TYR A 139 -17.53 1.95 -1.45
N VAL A 140 -17.92 0.72 -1.12
CA VAL A 140 -17.77 0.17 0.24
C VAL A 140 -16.41 -0.51 0.35
N ASP A 141 -15.67 -0.20 1.42
CA ASP A 141 -14.44 -0.89 1.82
C ASP A 141 -14.78 -2.21 2.55
N THR A 142 -15.23 -3.21 1.80
CA THR A 142 -15.68 -4.52 2.31
C THR A 142 -14.61 -5.28 3.08
N ASN A 143 -13.34 -5.14 2.69
CA ASN A 143 -12.19 -5.80 3.32
C ASN A 143 -11.56 -4.94 4.43
N GLN A 144 -12.11 -3.76 4.71
CA GLN A 144 -11.63 -2.82 5.74
C GLN A 144 -10.15 -2.47 5.58
N ALA A 145 -9.71 -2.26 4.34
CA ALA A 145 -8.32 -1.99 3.96
C ALA A 145 -7.89 -0.53 4.16
N PHE A 146 -8.84 0.37 4.36
CA PHE A 146 -8.59 1.79 4.58
C PHE A 146 -8.80 2.16 6.06
N ILE A 147 -7.98 3.08 6.55
CA ILE A 147 -8.18 3.74 7.84
C ILE A 147 -8.93 5.07 7.67
N GLN A 148 -8.79 5.68 6.48
CA GLN A 148 -9.46 6.93 6.16
C GLN A 148 -9.65 7.06 4.65
N SER A 149 -10.89 7.29 4.21
CA SER A 149 -11.14 7.75 2.83
C SER A 149 -10.89 9.26 2.73
N THR A 150 -10.35 9.67 1.58
CA THR A 150 -10.14 11.08 1.27
C THR A 150 -10.64 11.43 -0.13
N TYR A 151 -10.96 12.71 -0.33
CA TYR A 151 -11.10 13.30 -1.65
C TYR A 151 -10.25 14.58 -1.71
N GLN A 152 -9.83 14.99 -2.90
CA GLN A 152 -8.97 16.14 -3.10
C GLN A 152 -9.78 17.33 -3.62
N ASP A 153 -9.56 18.52 -3.07
CA ASP A 153 -10.10 19.76 -3.63
C ASP A 153 -9.22 20.33 -4.76
N PRO A 154 -9.70 21.31 -5.53
CA PRO A 154 -8.90 21.92 -6.61
C PRO A 154 -7.59 22.59 -6.16
N SER A 155 -7.39 22.85 -4.86
CA SER A 155 -6.13 23.39 -4.30
C SER A 155 -5.10 22.29 -3.98
N GLY A 156 -5.44 21.03 -4.26
CA GLY A 156 -4.62 19.87 -3.94
C GLY A 156 -4.69 19.42 -2.48
N THR A 157 -5.63 19.96 -1.70
CA THR A 157 -5.80 19.62 -0.28
C THR A 157 -6.76 18.43 -0.14
N HIS A 158 -6.36 17.42 0.62
CA HIS A 158 -7.22 16.26 0.91
C HIS A 158 -8.15 16.54 2.08
N HIS A 159 -9.37 16.04 1.97
CA HIS A 159 -10.41 16.16 2.99
C HIS A 159 -10.88 14.77 3.40
N PRO A 160 -11.10 14.50 4.69
CA PRO A 160 -11.74 13.25 5.11
C PRO A 160 -13.14 13.16 4.51
N LEU A 161 -13.51 11.98 3.98
CA LEU A 161 -14.85 11.76 3.48
C LEU A 161 -15.87 11.74 4.64
N ARG A 162 -16.97 12.46 4.48
CA ARG A 162 -18.11 12.50 5.42
C ARG A 162 -19.39 12.06 4.73
N ALA A 163 -19.33 10.90 4.07
CA ALA A 163 -20.43 10.27 3.37
C ALA A 163 -20.41 8.76 3.66
N GLY A 164 -21.56 8.11 3.57
CA GLY A 164 -21.72 6.70 3.93
C GLY A 164 -22.61 5.98 2.94
N ALA A 165 -22.07 4.99 2.24
CA ALA A 165 -22.86 4.04 1.48
C ALA A 165 -23.48 3.00 2.42
N LEU A 166 -24.67 2.51 2.09
CA LEU A 166 -25.33 1.44 2.84
C LEU A 166 -24.46 0.18 2.87
N SER A 167 -23.92 -0.20 4.03
CA SER A 167 -23.11 -1.41 4.16
C SER A 167 -23.13 -2.03 5.56
N ALA A 168 -22.65 -3.27 5.65
CA ALA A 168 -22.52 -4.04 6.89
C ALA A 168 -21.31 -3.66 7.77
N GLY A 169 -20.69 -2.48 7.56
CA GLY A 169 -19.67 -1.95 8.48
C GLY A 169 -18.32 -1.52 7.88
N GLY A 170 -18.21 -1.39 6.55
CA GLY A 170 -17.00 -0.87 5.90
C GLY A 170 -17.00 0.65 5.80
N LEU A 171 -15.80 1.27 5.73
CA LEU A 171 -15.69 2.68 5.33
C LEU A 171 -16.24 2.87 3.92
N THR A 172 -16.69 4.08 3.61
CA THR A 172 -17.01 4.45 2.23
C THR A 172 -15.81 5.12 1.59
N ILE A 173 -15.49 4.77 0.35
CA ILE A 173 -14.41 5.35 -0.45
C ILE A 173 -15.02 6.18 -1.58
N ALA A 174 -14.66 7.46 -1.65
CA ALA A 174 -15.02 8.33 -2.76
C ALA A 174 -14.01 8.19 -3.90
N VAL A 175 -14.49 7.78 -5.07
CA VAL A 175 -13.65 7.44 -6.22
C VAL A 175 -14.03 8.34 -7.41
N PRO A 176 -13.11 9.22 -7.89
CA PRO A 176 -13.39 10.10 -9.03
C PRO A 176 -13.30 9.34 -10.36
N SER A 177 -14.04 9.79 -11.37
CA SER A 177 -13.96 9.26 -12.74
C SER A 177 -12.54 9.38 -13.31
N ARG A 178 -12.13 8.38 -14.10
CA ARG A 178 -10.84 8.43 -14.82
C ARG A 178 -10.88 9.43 -15.97
N LEU A 179 -12.07 9.76 -16.46
CA LEU A 179 -12.29 10.67 -17.59
C LEU A 179 -11.84 12.11 -17.30
N TYR A 180 -11.74 12.52 -16.04
CA TYR A 180 -11.21 13.84 -15.68
C TYR A 180 -9.72 13.99 -15.98
N PHE A 181 -9.03 12.91 -16.32
CA PHE A 181 -7.58 12.85 -16.43
C PHE A 181 -7.18 12.37 -17.82
N THR A 182 -6.22 13.08 -18.43
CA THR A 182 -5.59 12.69 -19.69
C THR A 182 -4.13 12.36 -19.42
N PRO A 183 -3.69 11.09 -19.62
CA PRO A 183 -2.29 10.73 -19.52
C PRO A 183 -1.42 11.51 -20.50
N THR A 184 -0.34 12.10 -20.00
CA THR A 184 0.70 12.74 -20.82
C THR A 184 2.06 12.17 -20.46
N LYS A 185 3.11 12.58 -21.18
CA LYS A 185 4.49 12.19 -20.84
C LYS A 185 4.90 12.72 -19.45
N GLU A 186 4.44 13.92 -19.10
CA GLU A 186 4.71 14.58 -17.82
C GLU A 186 3.83 14.04 -16.70
N LYS A 187 2.62 13.57 -17.02
CA LYS A 187 1.69 12.94 -16.08
C LYS A 187 1.38 11.48 -16.47
N PRO A 188 2.36 10.57 -16.38
CA PRO A 188 2.20 9.19 -16.82
C PRO A 188 1.21 8.39 -15.96
N LEU A 189 0.86 8.89 -14.77
CA LEU A 189 -0.06 8.26 -13.83
C LEU A 189 -1.45 8.90 -13.82
N ALA A 190 -1.73 9.85 -14.73
CA ALA A 190 -3.02 10.55 -14.77
C ALA A 190 -4.19 9.56 -14.85
N GLY A 191 -5.11 9.64 -13.87
CA GLY A 191 -6.28 8.79 -13.77
C GLY A 191 -6.05 7.42 -13.11
N LEU A 192 -4.80 7.06 -12.80
CA LEU A 192 -4.50 5.89 -11.97
C LEU A 192 -4.69 6.23 -10.49
N ARG A 193 -5.44 5.38 -9.79
CA ARG A 193 -5.83 5.59 -8.39
C ARG A 193 -4.86 4.89 -7.45
N LEU A 194 -4.51 5.60 -6.38
CA LEU A 194 -3.47 5.23 -5.42
C LEU A 194 -4.02 5.22 -3.99
N GLY A 195 -3.84 4.11 -3.29
CA GLY A 195 -3.94 4.05 -1.83
C GLY A 195 -2.59 4.37 -1.19
N VAL A 196 -2.58 5.01 -0.02
CA VAL A 196 -1.32 5.41 0.64
C VAL A 196 -1.28 4.89 2.07
N LYS A 197 -0.30 4.06 2.44
CA LYS A 197 -0.14 3.55 3.81
C LYS A 197 -0.14 4.68 4.86
N ASP A 198 -0.77 4.45 6.02
CA ASP A 198 -1.00 5.47 7.05
C ASP A 198 0.21 5.86 7.92
N LEU A 199 1.40 5.84 7.31
CA LEU A 199 2.60 6.47 7.83
C LEU A 199 3.06 7.67 6.99
N TYR A 200 2.49 7.84 5.79
CA TYR A 200 2.80 8.98 4.93
C TYR A 200 1.86 10.16 5.22
N ASP A 201 2.44 11.33 5.41
CA ASP A 201 1.69 12.57 5.52
C ASP A 201 1.00 12.93 4.21
N LEU A 202 -0.25 13.40 4.33
CA LEU A 202 -1.07 13.84 3.21
C LEU A 202 -1.71 15.18 3.60
N LYS A 203 -1.46 16.23 2.81
CA LYS A 203 -1.93 17.59 3.10
C LYS A 203 -3.44 17.61 3.32
N GLY A 204 -3.88 18.11 4.47
CA GLY A 204 -5.29 18.29 4.85
C GLY A 204 -5.89 17.18 5.72
N VAL A 205 -5.20 16.04 5.86
CA VAL A 205 -5.65 14.94 6.72
C VAL A 205 -4.60 14.57 7.77
N LYS A 206 -4.99 13.76 8.77
CA LYS A 206 -4.08 13.28 9.82
C LYS A 206 -3.30 12.05 9.36
N THR A 207 -2.27 11.70 10.13
CA THR A 207 -1.51 10.44 10.02
C THR A 207 -1.51 9.79 11.40
N SER A 208 -1.92 8.52 11.50
CA SER A 208 -2.01 7.80 12.77
C SER A 208 -0.91 6.78 13.01
N GLY A 209 -0.18 6.36 11.98
CA GLY A 209 0.78 5.26 12.12
C GLY A 209 0.13 3.95 12.58
N GLY A 210 -1.18 3.77 12.42
CA GLY A 210 -1.90 2.61 12.98
C GLY A 210 -2.14 2.68 14.49
N ASN A 211 -2.00 3.85 15.13
CA ASN A 211 -2.24 4.06 16.56
C ASN A 211 -3.30 5.15 16.83
N ARG A 212 -4.28 4.86 17.69
CA ARG A 212 -5.39 5.79 18.00
C ARG A 212 -4.93 7.00 18.80
N ALA A 213 -4.06 6.79 19.78
CA ALA A 213 -3.50 7.88 20.58
C ALA A 213 -2.72 8.90 19.71
N LEU A 214 -1.94 8.42 18.73
CA LEU A 214 -1.27 9.27 17.76
C LEU A 214 -2.29 9.97 16.86
N TYR A 215 -3.34 9.29 16.38
CA TYR A 215 -4.40 9.95 15.62
C TYR A 215 -5.08 11.10 16.38
N GLU A 216 -5.35 10.90 17.68
CA GLU A 216 -5.99 11.90 18.54
C GLU A 216 -5.09 13.15 18.68
N MET A 217 -3.81 12.95 18.99
CA MET A 217 -2.83 14.05 19.11
C MET A 217 -2.45 14.69 17.78
N SER A 218 -2.47 13.93 16.69
CA SER A 218 -2.08 14.38 15.35
C SER A 218 -2.98 15.50 14.84
N LYS A 219 -2.38 16.45 14.11
CA LYS A 219 -3.10 17.54 13.43
C LYS A 219 -3.19 17.24 11.94
N ALA A 220 -4.15 17.86 11.25
CA ALA A 220 -4.19 17.83 9.80
C ALA A 220 -2.86 18.35 9.24
N LYS A 221 -2.22 17.56 8.36
CA LYS A 221 -0.88 17.87 7.86
C LYS A 221 -0.94 19.03 6.89
N THR A 222 0.07 19.91 6.95
CA THR A 222 0.16 21.08 6.06
C THR A 222 0.87 20.79 4.75
N LYS A 223 1.58 19.66 4.67
CA LYS A 223 2.31 19.18 3.50
C LYS A 223 2.07 17.69 3.31
N THR A 224 2.19 17.24 2.07
CA THR A 224 2.22 15.83 1.68
C THR A 224 3.66 15.32 1.74
N ALA A 225 3.88 14.07 2.14
CA ALA A 225 5.19 13.42 2.10
C ALA A 225 5.80 13.50 0.70
N LEU A 226 7.10 13.74 0.59
CA LEU A 226 7.73 14.06 -0.70
C LEU A 226 7.60 12.91 -1.71
N CYS A 227 7.69 11.66 -1.26
CA CYS A 227 7.46 10.48 -2.08
C CYS A 227 6.04 10.39 -2.64
N VAL A 228 5.01 10.71 -1.83
CA VAL A 228 3.61 10.74 -2.25
C VAL A 228 3.35 11.91 -3.20
N GLN A 229 3.90 13.10 -2.89
CA GLN A 229 3.76 14.28 -3.73
C GLN A 229 4.34 14.04 -5.12
N LYS A 230 5.48 13.33 -5.22
CA LYS A 230 6.09 12.97 -6.52
C LYS A 230 5.14 12.14 -7.39
N LEU A 231 4.37 11.23 -6.82
CA LEU A 231 3.36 10.47 -7.56
C LEU A 231 2.14 11.32 -7.94
N ILE A 232 1.69 12.21 -7.05
CA ILE A 232 0.62 13.18 -7.34
C ILE A 232 1.02 14.11 -8.49
N ASP A 233 2.26 14.60 -8.48
CA ASP A 233 2.80 15.46 -9.53
C ASP A 233 2.86 14.73 -10.89
N ALA A 234 3.15 13.43 -10.86
CA ALA A 234 3.07 12.53 -12.02
C ALA A 234 1.62 12.15 -12.42
N GLY A 235 0.60 12.67 -11.72
CA GLY A 235 -0.82 12.54 -12.04
C GLY A 235 -1.60 11.48 -11.26
N ALA A 236 -0.99 10.78 -10.30
CA ALA A 236 -1.68 9.76 -9.51
C ALA A 236 -2.78 10.37 -8.64
N VAL A 237 -3.89 9.65 -8.50
CA VAL A 237 -5.08 10.12 -7.77
C VAL A 237 -5.19 9.39 -6.44
N VAL A 238 -4.91 10.08 -5.33
CA VAL A 238 -5.01 9.48 -3.99
C VAL A 238 -6.46 9.42 -3.52
N VAL A 239 -6.93 8.23 -3.14
CA VAL A 239 -8.33 7.96 -2.73
C VAL A 239 -8.50 7.69 -1.24
N GLY A 240 -7.40 7.49 -0.51
CA GLY A 240 -7.44 7.26 0.93
C GLY A 240 -6.14 6.76 1.52
N LYS A 241 -6.14 6.65 2.85
CA LYS A 241 -5.05 6.11 3.66
C LYS A 241 -5.33 4.62 3.94
N ASN A 242 -4.38 3.75 3.60
CA ASN A 242 -4.47 2.31 3.88
C ASN A 242 -4.04 2.00 5.32
N LYS A 243 -4.69 0.99 5.91
CA LYS A 243 -4.29 0.45 7.22
C LYS A 243 -2.87 -0.14 7.19
N MET A 244 -2.27 -0.24 8.37
CA MET A 244 -0.96 -0.83 8.61
C MET A 244 -0.89 -1.37 10.03
N SER A 245 0.10 -2.21 10.30
CA SER A 245 0.54 -2.49 11.66
C SER A 245 1.02 -1.22 12.33
N GLU A 246 0.82 -1.16 13.64
CA GLU A 246 1.20 -0.01 14.45
C GLU A 246 2.69 0.33 14.30
N PHE A 247 2.98 1.59 13.98
CA PHE A 247 4.31 2.16 13.74
C PHE A 247 5.19 1.34 12.78
N ALA A 248 4.56 0.61 11.85
CA ALA A 248 5.20 -0.27 10.88
C ALA A 248 5.95 -1.48 11.47
N PHE A 249 5.83 -1.73 12.77
CA PHE A 249 6.29 -2.96 13.40
C PHE A 249 5.33 -4.10 13.08
N ALA A 250 5.84 -5.16 12.45
CA ALA A 250 5.07 -6.37 12.25
C ALA A 250 4.87 -7.07 13.60
N GLY A 251 3.62 -7.41 13.93
CA GLY A 251 3.33 -8.36 15.01
C GLY A 251 3.51 -9.79 14.52
N GLY A 252 3.60 -10.74 15.45
CA GLY A 252 3.44 -12.16 15.15
C GLY A 252 2.01 -12.49 14.72
N TYR A 253 1.01 -11.75 15.21
CA TYR A 253 -0.40 -12.00 14.91
C TYR A 253 -1.21 -10.75 14.58
N VAL A 254 -2.17 -10.90 13.67
CA VAL A 254 -3.17 -9.87 13.34
C VAL A 254 -3.89 -9.30 14.58
N THR A 255 -4.06 -10.12 15.62
CA THR A 255 -4.74 -9.76 16.87
C THR A 255 -3.92 -8.88 17.81
N GLU A 256 -2.61 -8.77 17.61
CA GLU A 256 -1.74 -7.90 18.41
C GLU A 256 -1.98 -6.41 18.06
N HIS A 257 -2.58 -6.13 16.90
CA HIS A 257 -2.98 -4.79 16.50
C HIS A 257 -4.31 -4.36 17.14
N ILE A 258 -4.20 -3.98 18.41
CA ILE A 258 -5.32 -3.69 19.33
C ILE A 258 -6.12 -2.42 19.01
N ASP A 259 -5.50 -1.44 18.35
CA ASP A 259 -6.13 -0.14 18.07
C ASP A 259 -6.89 -0.12 16.74
N TYR A 260 -6.24 -0.59 15.67
CA TYR A 260 -6.84 -0.81 14.36
C TYR A 260 -6.49 -2.20 13.88
N LEU A 261 -7.48 -3.08 13.82
CA LEU A 261 -7.30 -4.42 13.26
C LEU A 261 -6.87 -4.32 11.79
N LEU A 262 -5.90 -5.16 11.41
CA LEU A 262 -5.51 -5.34 10.01
C LEU A 262 -6.71 -5.75 9.17
N PRO A 263 -6.69 -5.48 7.85
CA PRO A 263 -7.81 -5.83 6.97
C PRO A 263 -8.01 -7.32 6.80
N PHE A 264 -9.15 -7.68 6.23
CA PHE A 264 -9.36 -9.03 5.71
C PHE A 264 -8.60 -9.20 4.39
N ASN A 265 -7.78 -10.24 4.30
CA ASN A 265 -7.17 -10.67 3.05
C ASN A 265 -8.27 -11.28 2.16
N PRO A 266 -8.52 -10.77 0.94
CA PRO A 266 -9.59 -11.29 0.09
C PRO A 266 -9.34 -12.71 -0.40
N ARG A 267 -8.12 -13.26 -0.28
CA ARG A 267 -7.73 -14.58 -0.79
C ARG A 267 -8.26 -15.73 0.07
N GLY A 268 -8.50 -16.87 -0.57
CA GLY A 268 -8.89 -18.10 0.11
C GLY A 268 -10.22 -17.94 0.85
N ASP A 269 -10.24 -18.19 2.15
CA ASP A 269 -11.46 -18.08 2.96
C ASP A 269 -11.79 -16.65 3.44
N GLY A 270 -10.92 -15.67 3.17
CA GLY A 270 -11.11 -14.29 3.62
C GLY A 270 -10.49 -13.98 4.99
N TYR A 271 -9.93 -14.97 5.69
CA TYR A 271 -9.45 -14.86 7.08
C TYR A 271 -7.94 -15.09 7.25
N ASN A 272 -7.23 -15.30 6.14
CA ASN A 272 -5.77 -15.29 6.13
C ASN A 272 -5.22 -13.93 6.55
N SER A 273 -4.06 -13.93 7.19
CA SER A 273 -3.31 -12.69 7.42
C SER A 273 -3.08 -11.96 6.08
N PRO A 274 -3.35 -10.64 6.02
CA PRO A 274 -2.99 -9.81 4.88
C PRO A 274 -1.50 -9.47 4.85
N GLY A 275 -0.74 -9.89 5.86
CA GLY A 275 0.67 -9.57 6.01
C GLY A 275 0.95 -8.21 6.61
N ASP A 276 2.17 -8.08 7.13
CA ASP A 276 2.61 -6.88 7.82
C ASP A 276 3.89 -6.28 7.23
N SER A 277 4.13 -4.97 7.36
CA SER A 277 3.22 -3.98 7.93
C SER A 277 2.33 -3.24 6.93
N SER A 278 2.45 -3.54 5.63
CA SER A 278 1.62 -2.92 4.58
C SER A 278 0.38 -3.75 4.20
N GLY A 279 -0.20 -4.51 5.14
CA GLY A 279 -1.37 -5.36 4.89
C GLY A 279 -2.57 -4.63 4.32
N GLY A 280 -2.89 -3.43 4.81
CA GLY A 280 -3.92 -2.54 4.23
C GLY A 280 -3.69 -2.22 2.76
N SER A 281 -2.42 -2.02 2.38
CA SER A 281 -2.07 -1.68 1.00
C SER A 281 -2.25 -2.88 0.07
N ALA A 282 -1.76 -4.06 0.48
CA ALA A 282 -1.88 -5.28 -0.31
C ALA A 282 -3.32 -5.79 -0.40
N ALA A 283 -4.05 -5.81 0.72
CA ALA A 283 -5.45 -6.22 0.75
C ALA A 283 -6.33 -5.29 -0.09
N ALA A 284 -6.12 -3.96 -0.07
CA ALA A 284 -6.88 -3.03 -0.89
C ALA A 284 -6.71 -3.33 -2.39
N VAL A 285 -5.45 -3.47 -2.82
CA VAL A 285 -5.10 -3.77 -4.22
C VAL A 285 -5.66 -5.13 -4.66
N ALA A 286 -5.67 -6.12 -3.77
CA ALA A 286 -6.23 -7.44 -4.06
C ALA A 286 -7.78 -7.49 -3.98
N SER A 287 -8.43 -6.50 -3.35
CA SER A 287 -9.89 -6.50 -3.16
C SER A 287 -10.64 -5.68 -4.19
N TYR A 288 -10.06 -4.58 -4.68
CA TYR A 288 -10.80 -3.54 -5.37
C TYR A 288 -10.33 -3.29 -6.80
N ASP A 289 -11.17 -3.58 -7.78
CA ASP A 289 -10.82 -3.39 -9.20
C ASP A 289 -10.69 -1.91 -9.58
N TRP A 290 -11.37 -1.03 -8.85
CA TRP A 290 -11.30 0.41 -9.05
C TRP A 290 -9.98 1.02 -8.53
N LEU A 291 -9.13 0.27 -7.82
CA LEU A 291 -7.83 0.70 -7.30
C LEU A 291 -6.69 0.10 -8.13
N ASP A 292 -5.77 0.96 -8.60
CA ASP A 292 -4.70 0.54 -9.52
C ASP A 292 -3.42 0.13 -8.77
N ALA A 293 -3.06 0.86 -7.71
CA ALA A 293 -1.91 0.57 -6.87
C ALA A 293 -2.08 1.10 -5.43
N SER A 294 -1.23 0.63 -4.53
CA SER A 294 -1.03 1.24 -3.21
C SER A 294 0.46 1.45 -2.93
N MET A 295 0.77 2.54 -2.23
CA MET A 295 2.12 2.81 -1.71
C MET A 295 2.27 2.21 -0.31
N GLY A 296 3.33 1.43 -0.12
CA GLY A 296 3.72 0.84 1.16
C GLY A 296 5.13 1.27 1.58
N SER A 297 5.56 0.79 2.75
CA SER A 297 6.95 0.91 3.24
C SER A 297 7.54 -0.46 3.53
N ASP A 298 8.86 -0.61 3.34
CA ASP A 298 9.59 -1.86 3.58
C ASP A 298 10.91 -1.58 4.32
N THR A 299 10.94 -1.99 5.59
CA THR A 299 12.12 -1.95 6.46
C THR A 299 12.71 -3.34 6.64
N GLY A 300 11.89 -4.39 6.69
CA GLY A 300 12.33 -5.78 6.89
C GLY A 300 11.62 -6.82 6.04
N GLY A 301 10.74 -6.40 5.11
CA GLY A 301 9.83 -7.28 4.36
C GLY A 301 8.42 -6.69 4.14
N SER A 302 8.16 -5.49 4.67
CA SER A 302 6.80 -4.96 4.84
C SER A 302 6.05 -4.58 3.57
N ILE A 303 6.65 -4.70 2.38
CA ILE A 303 5.93 -4.68 1.09
C ILE A 303 5.89 -6.09 0.49
N ARG A 304 7.04 -6.77 0.48
CA ARG A 304 7.21 -8.08 -0.18
C ARG A 304 6.33 -9.16 0.45
N GLY A 305 6.31 -9.26 1.78
CA GLY A 305 5.48 -10.20 2.53
C GLY A 305 3.98 -10.00 2.24
N PRO A 306 3.42 -8.81 2.50
CA PRO A 306 2.01 -8.51 2.19
C PRO A 306 1.65 -8.73 0.72
N ALA A 307 2.53 -8.38 -0.22
CA ALA A 307 2.28 -8.59 -1.64
C ALA A 307 2.05 -10.09 -1.96
N LEU A 308 2.96 -10.96 -1.50
CA LEU A 308 2.82 -12.40 -1.74
C LEU A 308 1.64 -13.01 -1.00
N GLN A 309 1.38 -12.61 0.25
CA GLN A 309 0.23 -13.10 1.01
C GLN A 309 -1.12 -12.74 0.37
N ASN A 310 -1.18 -11.64 -0.39
CA ASN A 310 -2.38 -11.23 -1.12
C ASN A 310 -2.33 -11.61 -2.61
N ALA A 311 -1.38 -12.44 -3.05
CA ALA A 311 -1.19 -12.82 -4.46
C ALA A 311 -1.14 -11.61 -5.42
N VAL A 312 -0.37 -10.58 -5.05
CA VAL A 312 -0.11 -9.39 -5.88
C VAL A 312 1.39 -9.13 -5.94
N HIS A 313 1.80 -8.12 -6.72
CA HIS A 313 3.22 -7.79 -6.91
C HIS A 313 3.58 -6.60 -6.02
N GLY A 314 4.80 -6.59 -5.50
CA GLY A 314 5.28 -5.47 -4.67
C GLY A 314 6.80 -5.37 -4.65
N ASN A 315 7.32 -4.17 -4.41
CA ASN A 315 8.76 -3.94 -4.44
C ASN A 315 9.30 -3.20 -3.21
N ARG A 316 10.45 -3.68 -2.73
CA ARG A 316 11.39 -2.90 -1.93
C ARG A 316 12.41 -2.29 -2.88
N PRO A 317 12.53 -0.95 -3.00
CA PRO A 317 13.57 -0.39 -3.84
C PRO A 317 14.95 -0.50 -3.21
N THR A 318 15.99 -0.20 -3.99
CA THR A 318 17.29 0.10 -3.41
C THR A 318 17.17 1.20 -2.34
N GLN A 319 17.96 1.09 -1.27
CA GLN A 319 18.01 2.13 -0.24
C GLN A 319 18.44 3.48 -0.84
N ASP A 320 17.90 4.58 -0.30
CA ASP A 320 18.12 5.97 -0.72
C ASP A 320 17.52 6.37 -2.08
N ALA A 321 16.80 5.48 -2.76
CA ALA A 321 16.11 5.79 -4.02
C ALA A 321 14.97 6.81 -3.86
N VAL A 322 14.43 6.94 -2.65
CA VAL A 322 13.23 7.72 -2.34
C VAL A 322 13.49 8.64 -1.15
N ASN A 323 13.08 9.91 -1.28
CA ASN A 323 13.08 10.84 -0.16
C ASN A 323 11.84 10.60 0.72
N LEU A 324 12.07 10.16 1.96
CA LEU A 324 11.04 9.79 2.93
C LEU A 324 10.61 10.95 3.84
N THR A 325 10.97 12.20 3.53
CA THR A 325 10.50 13.36 4.30
C THR A 325 8.96 13.39 4.35
N GLY A 326 8.41 13.39 5.57
CA GLY A 326 6.97 13.32 5.82
C GLY A 326 6.42 11.90 5.97
N ALA A 327 7.27 10.87 5.99
CA ALA A 327 6.92 9.53 6.45
C ALA A 327 7.29 9.36 7.93
N LEU A 328 6.46 8.66 8.70
CA LEU A 328 6.80 8.22 10.05
C LEU A 328 7.87 7.10 9.97
N PRO A 329 9.03 7.24 10.65
CA PRO A 329 10.14 6.30 10.51
C PRO A 329 9.95 5.04 11.36
N LEU A 330 10.53 3.94 10.89
CA LEU A 330 10.85 2.77 11.70
C LEU A 330 12.37 2.65 11.88
N SER A 331 13.13 2.75 10.79
CA SER A 331 14.59 2.82 10.85
C SER A 331 15.07 3.63 9.66
N SER A 332 15.51 4.87 9.89
CA SER A 332 16.09 5.71 8.83
C SER A 332 17.26 5.02 8.12
N ALA A 333 17.97 4.12 8.81
CA ALA A 333 19.03 3.31 8.22
C ALA A 333 18.55 2.16 7.32
N MET A 334 17.26 1.85 7.20
CA MET A 334 16.78 0.74 6.35
C MET A 334 15.47 1.02 5.61
N ASP A 335 14.72 2.04 6.02
CA ASP A 335 13.40 2.35 5.50
C ASP A 335 13.43 2.65 4.01
N THR A 336 12.44 2.08 3.30
CA THR A 336 12.20 2.36 1.89
C THR A 336 10.70 2.48 1.61
N SER A 337 10.37 3.14 0.50
CA SER A 337 8.98 3.27 0.02
C SER A 337 8.84 2.67 -1.38
N GLY A 338 7.85 1.82 -1.54
CA GLY A 338 7.60 1.10 -2.78
C GLY A 338 6.13 0.97 -3.08
N ILE A 339 5.83 0.21 -4.13
CA ILE A 339 4.52 0.09 -4.73
C ILE A 339 4.05 -1.35 -4.64
N ILE A 340 2.74 -1.51 -4.41
CA ILE A 340 2.02 -2.77 -4.52
C ILE A 340 0.98 -2.60 -5.62
N ALA A 341 0.93 -3.53 -6.58
CA ALA A 341 -0.01 -3.50 -7.69
C ALA A 341 -0.36 -4.91 -8.19
N ARG A 342 -1.53 -5.05 -8.83
CA ARG A 342 -1.94 -6.31 -9.47
C ARG A 342 -1.28 -6.52 -10.83
N ASP A 343 -1.11 -5.44 -11.57
CA ASP A 343 -0.63 -5.45 -12.95
C ASP A 343 0.87 -5.08 -12.99
N PRO A 344 1.75 -5.91 -13.57
CA PRO A 344 3.18 -5.63 -13.66
C PRO A 344 3.53 -4.33 -14.40
N VAL A 345 2.72 -3.93 -15.39
CA VAL A 345 2.91 -2.67 -16.13
C VAL A 345 2.52 -1.48 -15.26
N ILE A 346 1.47 -1.61 -14.46
CA ILE A 346 1.08 -0.57 -13.48
C ILE A 346 2.13 -0.45 -12.38
N LEU A 347 2.63 -1.58 -11.84
CA LEU A 347 3.75 -1.60 -10.90
C LEU A 347 4.92 -0.81 -11.48
N SER A 348 5.37 -1.14 -12.69
CA SER A 348 6.49 -0.45 -13.33
C SER A 348 6.26 1.05 -13.53
N LYS A 349 5.07 1.47 -14.00
CA LYS A 349 4.75 2.89 -14.18
C LYS A 349 4.87 3.68 -12.89
N PHE A 350 4.28 3.19 -11.80
CA PHE A 350 4.36 3.84 -10.50
C PHE A 350 5.79 3.85 -9.96
N THR A 351 6.48 2.71 -10.03
CA THR A 351 7.85 2.55 -9.54
C THR A 351 8.83 3.46 -10.30
N ARG A 352 8.77 3.52 -11.63
CA ARG A 352 9.57 4.46 -12.44
C ARG A 352 9.28 5.91 -12.13
N SER A 353 8.02 6.27 -11.90
CA SER A 353 7.63 7.63 -11.51
C SER A 353 8.19 8.00 -10.13
N LEU A 354 8.11 7.08 -9.17
CA LEU A 354 8.63 7.26 -7.82
C LEU A 354 10.16 7.42 -7.81
N TYR A 355 10.87 6.67 -8.66
CA TYR A 355 12.34 6.66 -8.71
C TYR A 355 12.94 7.53 -9.83
N ALA A 356 12.10 8.33 -10.49
CA ALA A 356 12.53 9.22 -11.56
C ALA A 356 13.64 10.17 -11.09
N GLY A 357 14.77 10.16 -11.77
CA GLY A 357 15.93 11.00 -11.45
C GLY A 357 16.83 10.50 -10.31
N THR A 358 16.50 9.39 -9.66
CA THR A 358 17.36 8.77 -8.63
C THR A 358 18.03 7.50 -9.12
N ILE A 359 17.34 6.70 -9.94
CA ILE A 359 17.86 5.45 -10.49
C ILE A 359 18.27 5.61 -11.95
N ARG A 360 19.40 5.02 -12.31
CA ARG A 360 19.94 4.99 -13.66
C ARG A 360 19.31 3.85 -14.47
N GLU A 361 18.98 4.13 -15.73
CA GLU A 361 18.59 3.09 -16.70
C GLU A 361 19.83 2.40 -17.31
N TYR A 362 19.66 1.10 -17.58
CA TYR A 362 20.67 0.25 -18.19
C TYR A 362 20.05 -0.47 -19.39
N SER A 363 20.85 -0.69 -20.43
CA SER A 363 20.40 -1.39 -21.65
C SER A 363 20.74 -2.87 -21.66
N GLY A 364 21.65 -3.31 -20.78
CA GLY A 364 22.00 -4.71 -20.61
C GLY A 364 21.17 -5.38 -19.53
N LEU A 365 21.07 -6.70 -19.62
CA LEU A 365 20.50 -7.55 -18.58
C LEU A 365 21.61 -8.40 -17.92
N PRO A 366 21.45 -8.81 -16.64
CA PRO A 366 22.42 -9.68 -15.96
C PRO A 366 22.61 -11.01 -16.70
N SER A 367 23.79 -11.61 -16.57
CA SER A 367 24.18 -12.83 -17.31
C SER A 367 24.12 -14.10 -16.47
N GLU A 368 23.72 -14.00 -15.21
CA GLU A 368 23.67 -15.10 -14.24
C GLU A 368 22.35 -15.10 -13.47
N VAL A 369 21.83 -16.29 -13.17
CA VAL A 369 20.68 -16.49 -12.28
C VAL A 369 21.12 -17.35 -11.11
N LEU A 370 21.12 -16.77 -9.92
CA LEU A 370 21.45 -17.44 -8.68
C LEU A 370 20.16 -17.85 -7.98
N LEU A 371 19.88 -19.15 -7.91
CA LEU A 371 18.73 -19.69 -7.18
C LEU A 371 19.16 -19.96 -5.73
N ASP A 372 18.41 -19.42 -4.79
CA ASP A 372 18.58 -19.69 -3.36
C ASP A 372 18.59 -21.19 -3.04
N ASN A 373 19.53 -21.63 -2.21
CA ASN A 373 19.66 -23.05 -1.85
C ASN A 373 18.44 -23.62 -1.11
N GLY A 374 17.76 -22.82 -0.28
CA GLY A 374 16.50 -23.22 0.34
C GLY A 374 15.37 -23.42 -0.67
N SER A 375 15.44 -22.71 -1.80
CA SER A 375 14.45 -22.81 -2.88
C SER A 375 14.52 -24.14 -3.65
N GLU A 376 15.67 -24.83 -3.65
CA GLU A 376 15.76 -26.18 -4.24
C GLU A 376 14.89 -27.18 -3.48
N GLN A 377 14.98 -27.18 -2.14
CA GLN A 377 14.13 -28.04 -1.31
C GLN A 377 12.65 -27.66 -1.43
N PHE A 378 12.35 -26.37 -1.53
CA PHE A 378 11.00 -25.88 -1.76
C PHE A 378 10.41 -26.39 -3.08
N LEU A 379 11.17 -26.38 -4.17
CA LEU A 379 10.75 -26.93 -5.46
C LEU A 379 10.42 -28.42 -5.38
N LEU A 380 11.28 -29.21 -4.72
CA LEU A 380 11.03 -30.64 -4.52
C LEU A 380 9.73 -30.90 -3.74
N ASN A 381 9.44 -30.06 -2.74
CA ASN A 381 8.17 -30.13 -2.01
C ASN A 381 6.98 -29.76 -2.92
N LEU A 382 7.10 -28.70 -3.72
CA LEU A 382 6.04 -28.34 -4.68
C LEU A 382 5.78 -29.42 -5.74
N GLU A 383 6.80 -30.12 -6.23
CA GLU A 383 6.61 -31.20 -7.19
C GLU A 383 5.75 -32.34 -6.62
N LYS A 384 5.92 -32.60 -5.33
CA LYS A 384 5.12 -33.57 -4.58
C LYS A 384 3.71 -33.07 -4.28
N ASP A 385 3.60 -31.82 -3.83
CA ASP A 385 2.35 -31.27 -3.29
C ASP A 385 1.42 -30.73 -4.40
N SER A 386 1.99 -30.15 -5.46
CA SER A 386 1.22 -29.53 -6.55
C SER A 386 2.04 -29.38 -7.83
N THR A 387 1.86 -30.32 -8.77
CA THR A 387 2.50 -30.26 -10.09
C THR A 387 2.19 -28.96 -10.85
N LYS A 388 1.02 -28.34 -10.61
CA LYS A 388 0.67 -27.05 -11.22
C LYS A 388 1.55 -25.91 -10.70
N ALA A 389 1.78 -25.87 -9.38
CA ALA A 389 2.66 -24.88 -8.77
C ALA A 389 4.11 -25.09 -9.23
N ALA A 390 4.60 -26.34 -9.19
CA ALA A 390 5.93 -26.68 -9.67
C ALA A 390 6.14 -26.29 -11.15
N ASN A 391 5.15 -26.56 -12.02
CA ASN A 391 5.21 -26.15 -13.42
C ASN A 391 5.25 -24.64 -13.60
N ALA A 392 4.48 -23.87 -12.81
CA ALA A 392 4.48 -22.41 -12.89
C ALA A 392 5.84 -21.83 -12.47
N VAL A 393 6.45 -22.35 -11.41
CA VAL A 393 7.80 -21.94 -10.99
C VAL A 393 8.85 -22.37 -12.02
N GLY A 394 8.76 -23.59 -12.54
CA GLY A 394 9.67 -24.08 -13.60
C GLY A 394 9.56 -23.25 -14.88
N GLU A 395 8.35 -22.90 -15.32
CA GLU A 395 8.12 -22.00 -16.45
C GLU A 395 8.73 -20.62 -16.21
N PHE A 396 8.61 -20.08 -14.99
CA PHE A 396 9.24 -18.82 -14.61
C PHE A 396 10.77 -18.90 -14.71
N LEU A 397 11.41 -19.89 -14.06
CA LEU A 397 12.87 -20.03 -14.04
C LEU A 397 13.43 -20.27 -15.46
N ASN A 398 12.77 -21.09 -16.27
CA ASN A 398 13.15 -21.33 -17.67
C ASN A 398 13.01 -20.06 -18.52
N SER A 399 11.94 -19.30 -18.33
CA SER A 399 11.71 -18.07 -19.06
C SER A 399 12.67 -16.95 -18.67
N LEU A 400 13.05 -16.89 -17.39
CA LEU A 400 14.03 -15.96 -16.85
C LEU A 400 15.43 -16.25 -17.40
N THR A 401 15.91 -17.49 -17.26
CA THR A 401 17.22 -17.91 -17.80
C THR A 401 17.29 -17.71 -19.32
N SER A 402 16.23 -18.04 -20.05
CA SER A 402 16.12 -17.78 -21.49
C SER A 402 16.14 -16.28 -21.82
N LEU A 403 15.43 -15.44 -21.06
CA LEU A 403 15.43 -13.98 -21.25
C LEU A 403 16.83 -13.39 -21.06
N LEU A 404 17.53 -13.84 -20.02
CA LEU A 404 18.86 -13.36 -19.66
C LEU A 404 19.98 -13.98 -20.50
N SER A 405 19.67 -15.00 -21.31
CA SER A 405 20.68 -15.85 -21.97
C SER A 405 21.72 -16.36 -20.96
N ALA A 406 21.23 -16.74 -19.77
CA ALA A 406 22.01 -17.06 -18.58
C ALA A 406 21.86 -18.53 -18.18
N ASN A 407 22.86 -19.07 -17.50
CA ASN A 407 22.72 -20.33 -16.79
C ASN A 407 22.20 -20.07 -15.37
N GLY A 408 21.31 -20.95 -14.90
CA GLY A 408 20.89 -20.96 -13.50
C GLY A 408 21.81 -21.84 -12.66
N SER A 409 22.19 -21.38 -11.47
CA SER A 409 22.94 -22.17 -10.49
C SER A 409 22.39 -21.96 -9.10
N VAL A 410 22.41 -23.03 -8.29
CA VAL A 410 22.09 -22.93 -6.86
C VAL A 410 23.21 -22.17 -6.15
N PHE A 411 22.84 -21.25 -5.26
CA PHE A 411 23.75 -20.38 -4.52
C PHE A 411 23.36 -20.35 -3.04
N SER A 412 24.35 -20.48 -2.15
CA SER A 412 24.18 -20.35 -0.71
C SER A 412 24.86 -19.07 -0.22
N ILE A 413 24.06 -18.11 0.23
CA ILE A 413 24.57 -16.86 0.80
C ILE A 413 25.43 -17.15 2.04
N ASP A 414 24.98 -18.04 2.93
CA ASP A 414 25.73 -18.41 4.12
C ASP A 414 27.10 -19.01 3.77
N SER A 415 27.18 -19.88 2.76
CA SER A 415 28.46 -20.45 2.30
C SER A 415 29.37 -19.38 1.69
N ALA A 416 28.81 -18.46 0.90
CA ALA A 416 29.57 -17.33 0.35
C ALA A 416 30.12 -16.46 1.47
N TRP A 417 29.30 -16.13 2.48
CA TRP A 417 29.71 -15.38 3.67
C TRP A 417 30.84 -16.06 4.41
N THR A 418 30.71 -17.33 4.79
CA THR A 418 31.75 -18.07 5.52
C THR A 418 33.09 -18.09 4.78
N ASN A 419 33.07 -18.13 3.45
CA ASN A 419 34.29 -18.14 2.64
C ASN A 419 34.93 -16.76 2.46
N SER A 420 34.21 -15.68 2.72
CA SER A 420 34.64 -14.31 2.39
C SER A 420 34.27 -13.27 3.45
N THR A 421 34.04 -13.70 4.70
CA THR A 421 33.65 -12.84 5.81
C THR A 421 34.65 -11.70 5.98
N PRO A 422 34.21 -10.42 6.04
CA PRO A 422 35.10 -9.31 6.31
C PRO A 422 35.83 -9.50 7.64
N LYS A 423 37.13 -9.17 7.70
CA LYS A 423 37.94 -9.35 8.93
C LYS A 423 37.34 -8.66 10.16
N ALA A 424 36.64 -7.54 9.97
CA ALA A 424 36.00 -6.80 11.06
C ALA A 424 34.77 -7.52 11.65
N LEU A 425 34.21 -8.49 10.93
CA LEU A 425 33.01 -9.26 11.29
C LEU A 425 33.32 -10.76 11.45
N SER A 426 34.61 -11.11 11.58
CA SER A 426 35.10 -12.49 11.66
C SER A 426 34.37 -13.28 12.76
N ASP A 427 34.07 -14.56 12.48
CA ASP A 427 33.52 -15.55 13.40
C ASP A 427 32.02 -15.47 13.73
N GLU A 428 31.26 -14.51 13.17
CA GLU A 428 29.81 -14.44 13.34
C GLU A 428 29.02 -14.88 12.08
N PRO A 429 28.02 -15.78 12.22
CA PRO A 429 27.12 -16.12 11.12
C PRO A 429 26.38 -14.90 10.58
N LEU A 430 26.24 -14.81 9.25
CA LEU A 430 25.54 -13.69 8.62
C LEU A 430 24.10 -13.53 9.12
N SER A 431 23.40 -14.63 9.40
CA SER A 431 22.06 -14.62 9.96
C SER A 431 21.96 -13.89 11.30
N ASN A 432 22.95 -14.07 12.18
CA ASN A 432 23.02 -13.38 13.46
C ASN A 432 23.26 -11.88 13.27
N ILE A 433 24.24 -11.51 12.43
CA ILE A 433 24.55 -10.09 12.16
C ILE A 433 23.32 -9.39 11.58
N VAL A 434 22.72 -9.97 10.53
CA VAL A 434 21.54 -9.41 9.85
C VAL A 434 20.35 -9.31 10.80
N GLY A 435 20.12 -10.33 11.64
CA GLY A 435 19.06 -10.34 12.64
C GLY A 435 19.25 -9.27 13.72
N ASN A 436 20.46 -9.21 14.30
CA ASN A 436 20.83 -8.27 15.35
C ASN A 436 20.78 -6.83 14.85
N VAL A 437 21.44 -6.53 13.72
CA VAL A 437 21.42 -5.20 13.09
C VAL A 437 19.99 -4.75 12.82
N TYR A 438 19.14 -5.61 12.28
CA TYR A 438 17.76 -5.25 12.05
C TYR A 438 17.04 -4.88 13.35
N LEU A 439 17.10 -5.76 14.36
CA LEU A 439 16.37 -5.60 15.61
C LEU A 439 16.85 -4.35 16.37
N ASN A 440 18.16 -4.17 16.47
CA ASN A 440 18.78 -3.07 17.17
C ASN A 440 18.45 -1.74 16.49
N LEU A 441 18.69 -1.61 15.18
CA LEU A 441 18.45 -0.36 14.47
C LEU A 441 16.97 0.03 14.49
N THR A 442 16.05 -0.90 14.19
CA THR A 442 14.60 -0.59 14.21
C THR A 442 14.09 -0.16 15.58
N THR A 443 14.60 -0.76 16.65
CA THR A 443 14.16 -0.40 18.00
C THR A 443 14.78 0.92 18.45
N TYR A 444 16.09 1.11 18.25
CA TYR A 444 16.80 2.31 18.65
C TYR A 444 16.37 3.53 17.87
N GLU A 445 16.34 3.45 16.53
CA GLU A 445 16.03 4.59 15.67
C GLU A 445 14.58 5.00 15.83
N GLN A 446 13.62 4.07 15.83
CA GLN A 446 12.22 4.48 16.04
C GLN A 446 12.01 5.13 17.40
N TRP A 447 12.62 4.62 18.47
CA TRP A 447 12.52 5.25 19.79
C TRP A 447 13.10 6.67 19.79
N ASN A 448 14.30 6.86 19.25
CA ASN A 448 14.99 8.16 19.31
C ASN A 448 14.48 9.18 18.27
N GLU A 449 13.97 8.74 17.12
CA GLU A 449 13.50 9.62 16.05
C GLU A 449 12.00 9.98 16.17
N PHE A 450 11.23 9.17 16.90
CA PHE A 450 9.77 9.35 17.01
C PHE A 450 9.23 9.00 18.40
N GLY A 451 9.47 7.78 18.89
CA GLY A 451 8.76 7.20 20.02
C GLY A 451 8.92 7.98 21.32
N LYS A 452 10.11 8.52 21.58
CA LYS A 452 10.41 9.31 22.77
C LYS A 452 9.57 10.58 22.85
N ASP A 453 9.63 11.41 21.80
CA ASP A 453 8.89 12.68 21.73
C ASP A 453 7.38 12.44 21.78
N TYR A 454 6.89 11.41 21.06
CA TYR A 454 5.49 10.99 21.09
C TYR A 454 5.02 10.60 22.51
N VAL A 455 5.80 9.77 23.22
CA VAL A 455 5.46 9.34 24.59
C VAL A 455 5.51 10.50 25.57
N GLU A 456 6.52 11.38 25.46
CA GLU A 456 6.65 12.56 26.31
C GLU A 456 5.48 13.54 26.11
N GLU A 457 5.10 13.83 24.86
CA GLU A 457 3.94 14.66 24.54
C GLU A 457 2.66 14.02 25.08
N TYR A 458 2.43 12.73 24.83
CA TYR A 458 1.23 12.03 25.30
C TYR A 458 1.09 12.11 26.83
N LYS A 459 2.18 11.84 27.56
CA LYS A 459 2.20 11.93 29.03
C LYS A 459 1.86 13.33 29.52
N SER A 460 2.35 14.37 28.85
CA SER A 460 2.08 15.76 29.23
C SER A 460 0.59 16.13 29.08
N LEU A 461 -0.13 15.45 28.18
CA LEU A 461 -1.55 15.68 27.90
C LEU A 461 -2.49 14.77 28.70
N HIS A 462 -1.98 13.70 29.33
CA HIS A 462 -2.78 12.65 29.96
C HIS A 462 -2.30 12.29 31.37
N ASP A 463 -1.98 13.29 32.20
CA ASP A 463 -1.61 13.12 33.62
C ASP A 463 -0.48 12.10 33.89
N GLY A 464 0.49 12.02 32.97
CA GLY A 464 1.62 11.09 33.05
C GLY A 464 1.33 9.65 32.60
N ALA A 465 0.12 9.36 32.10
CA ALA A 465 -0.22 8.05 31.55
C ALA A 465 0.61 7.72 30.30
N PHE A 466 0.98 6.46 30.15
CA PHE A 466 1.66 5.96 28.96
C PHE A 466 0.62 5.68 27.84
N PRO A 467 0.91 5.98 26.56
CA PRO A 467 -0.04 5.72 25.47
C PRO A 467 -0.36 4.23 25.35
N HIS A 468 -1.61 3.92 24.98
CA HIS A 468 -1.98 2.57 24.59
C HIS A 468 -1.34 2.25 23.23
N MET A 469 -0.68 1.09 23.14
CA MET A 469 0.04 0.62 21.96
C MET A 469 0.34 -0.87 22.08
N VAL A 470 0.71 -1.52 20.97
CA VAL A 470 1.11 -2.94 20.93
C VAL A 470 2.20 -3.21 22.00
N PRO A 471 2.01 -4.23 22.88
CA PRO A 471 2.91 -4.51 23.98
C PRO A 471 4.38 -4.76 23.59
N GLU A 472 4.63 -5.45 22.48
CA GLU A 472 5.99 -5.72 21.99
C GLU A 472 6.74 -4.45 21.61
N ILE A 473 6.08 -3.53 20.89
CA ILE A 473 6.68 -2.24 20.53
C ILE A 473 7.05 -1.46 21.79
N ARG A 474 6.13 -1.41 22.76
CA ARG A 474 6.38 -0.76 24.06
C ARG A 474 7.57 -1.39 24.78
N GLN A 475 7.64 -2.72 24.84
CA GLN A 475 8.74 -3.42 25.49
C GLN A 475 10.07 -3.16 24.78
N GLY A 476 10.08 -3.18 23.44
CA GLY A 476 11.22 -2.83 22.62
C GLY A 476 11.74 -1.43 22.92
N TRP A 477 10.87 -0.42 22.87
CA TRP A 477 11.23 0.97 23.20
C TRP A 477 11.77 1.12 24.63
N MET A 478 11.13 0.47 25.61
CA MET A 478 11.59 0.52 27.01
C MET A 478 12.93 -0.19 27.21
N ASN A 479 13.21 -1.25 26.45
CA ASN A 479 14.50 -1.93 26.45
C ASN A 479 15.58 -1.07 25.78
N ALA A 480 15.30 -0.49 24.61
CA ALA A 480 16.23 0.40 23.92
C ALA A 480 16.63 1.59 24.80
N ASN A 481 15.67 2.24 25.46
CA ASN A 481 15.93 3.34 26.39
C ASN A 481 16.83 2.95 27.58
N LYS A 482 16.83 1.67 28.00
CA LYS A 482 17.64 1.17 29.12
C LYS A 482 19.01 0.66 28.70
N THR A 483 19.09 0.03 27.53
CA THR A 483 20.21 -0.86 27.17
C THR A 483 21.03 -0.36 25.98
N MET A 484 20.45 0.49 25.13
CA MET A 484 21.09 0.96 23.92
C MET A 484 21.62 2.37 24.09
N THR A 485 22.81 2.61 23.53
CA THR A 485 23.51 3.88 23.57
C THR A 485 23.79 4.35 22.15
N GLN A 486 24.20 5.61 21.99
CA GLN A 486 24.68 6.10 20.70
C GLN A 486 25.88 5.28 20.20
N LEU A 487 26.77 4.83 21.09
CA LEU A 487 27.93 4.01 20.70
C LEU A 487 27.50 2.64 20.13
N THR A 488 26.55 1.96 20.78
CA THR A 488 26.04 0.69 20.25
C THR A 488 25.32 0.87 18.92
N HIS A 489 24.60 1.98 18.75
CA HIS A 489 23.98 2.33 17.47
C HIS A 489 25.02 2.58 16.37
N GLU A 490 26.11 3.28 16.68
CA GLU A 490 27.24 3.48 15.76
C GLU A 490 27.91 2.14 15.37
N ASP A 491 28.03 1.19 16.31
CA ASP A 491 28.54 -0.17 16.05
C ASP A 491 27.59 -0.99 15.16
N ASP A 492 26.26 -0.90 15.38
CA ASP A 492 25.26 -1.55 14.52
C ASP A 492 25.29 -0.99 13.10
N LEU A 493 25.43 0.34 12.95
CA LEU A 493 25.60 1.00 11.64
C LEU A 493 26.91 0.58 10.96
N ALA A 494 28.01 0.42 11.71
CA ALA A 494 29.27 -0.08 11.17
C ALA A 494 29.13 -1.53 10.69
N SER A 495 28.41 -2.37 11.44
CA SER A 495 28.12 -3.76 11.07
C SER A 495 27.26 -3.85 9.82
N LYS A 496 26.19 -3.04 9.74
CA LYS A 496 25.37 -2.87 8.52
C LYS A 496 26.24 -2.51 7.32
N LYS A 497 27.12 -1.52 7.47
CA LYS A 497 28.02 -1.07 6.41
C LYS A 497 28.97 -2.18 5.97
N GLY A 498 29.51 -2.96 6.91
CA GLY A 498 30.34 -4.13 6.59
C GLY A 498 29.59 -5.18 5.76
N VAL A 499 28.31 -5.40 6.03
CA VAL A 499 27.44 -6.27 5.21
C VAL A 499 27.21 -5.65 3.82
N GLU A 500 26.94 -4.34 3.71
CA GLU A 500 26.79 -3.65 2.42
C GLU A 500 28.05 -3.76 1.55
N GLU A 501 29.23 -3.56 2.15
CA GLU A 501 30.52 -3.66 1.47
C GLU A 501 30.78 -5.09 1.00
N TRP A 502 30.51 -6.08 1.84
CA TRP A 502 30.63 -7.50 1.48
C TRP A 502 29.71 -7.89 0.32
N VAL A 503 28.45 -7.48 0.36
CA VAL A 503 27.52 -7.70 -0.75
C VAL A 503 28.08 -7.08 -2.02
N ALA A 504 28.45 -5.80 -1.98
CA ALA A 504 28.96 -5.10 -3.16
C ALA A 504 30.22 -5.74 -3.80
N SER A 505 31.04 -6.47 -3.03
CA SER A 505 32.25 -7.15 -3.53
C SER A 505 32.07 -8.63 -3.84
N GLU A 506 31.23 -9.36 -3.10
CA GLU A 506 31.15 -10.83 -3.14
C GLU A 506 29.78 -11.37 -3.59
N PHE A 507 28.69 -10.59 -3.48
CA PHE A 507 27.31 -11.05 -3.73
C PHE A 507 26.47 -10.01 -4.49
N LEU A 508 26.06 -10.32 -5.72
CA LEU A 508 25.34 -9.37 -6.61
C LEU A 508 26.18 -8.11 -6.88
N THR A 509 27.35 -8.30 -7.48
CA THR A 509 28.29 -7.22 -7.80
C THR A 509 27.78 -6.33 -8.95
N ALA A 510 28.20 -5.07 -8.93
CA ALA A 510 27.79 -4.11 -9.96
C ALA A 510 28.44 -4.41 -11.32
N ASN A 511 27.68 -4.20 -12.40
CA ASN A 511 28.14 -4.32 -13.78
C ASN A 511 27.80 -3.06 -14.58
N ASN A 512 28.79 -2.52 -15.29
CA ASN A 512 28.63 -1.25 -16.01
C ASN A 512 27.61 -1.28 -17.16
N LYS A 513 27.28 -2.46 -17.71
CA LYS A 513 26.33 -2.61 -18.81
C LYS A 513 24.96 -3.08 -18.31
N SER A 514 24.93 -4.05 -17.40
CA SER A 514 23.71 -4.71 -16.93
C SER A 514 23.24 -4.27 -15.54
N CYS A 515 23.89 -3.26 -14.96
CA CYS A 515 23.76 -2.82 -13.57
C CYS A 515 24.25 -3.84 -12.54
N SER A 516 23.86 -5.11 -12.67
CA SER A 516 24.26 -6.22 -11.80
C SER A 516 24.83 -7.36 -12.64
N ASN A 517 25.79 -8.12 -12.09
CA ASN A 517 26.33 -9.32 -12.74
C ASN A 517 25.31 -10.46 -12.80
N ALA A 518 24.47 -10.60 -11.77
CA ALA A 518 23.49 -11.65 -11.60
C ALA A 518 22.14 -11.11 -11.09
N VAL A 519 21.11 -11.94 -11.17
CA VAL A 519 19.92 -11.81 -10.31
C VAL A 519 19.89 -12.94 -9.30
N TYR A 520 19.51 -12.65 -8.06
CA TYR A 520 19.25 -13.65 -7.05
C TYR A 520 17.74 -13.90 -6.95
N VAL A 521 17.35 -15.16 -7.00
CA VAL A 521 15.96 -15.60 -6.99
C VAL A 521 15.73 -16.51 -5.80
N TYR A 522 14.70 -16.20 -5.01
CA TYR A 522 14.23 -17.10 -3.96
C TYR A 522 12.72 -17.25 -4.04
N LEU A 523 12.24 -18.44 -3.67
CA LEU A 523 10.86 -18.84 -3.82
C LEU A 523 10.14 -18.75 -2.48
N SER A 524 8.83 -18.47 -2.51
CA SER A 524 8.00 -18.59 -1.32
C SER A 524 6.57 -18.99 -1.65
N ALA A 525 5.95 -19.69 -0.70
CA ALA A 525 4.51 -19.87 -0.63
C ALA A 525 4.00 -19.18 0.65
N SER A 526 2.85 -18.54 0.56
CA SER A 526 2.20 -17.92 1.72
C SER A 526 1.21 -18.89 2.34
N TYR A 527 1.59 -19.56 3.42
CA TYR A 527 0.67 -20.45 4.12
C TYR A 527 -0.40 -19.66 4.89
N PRO A 528 -1.63 -20.21 5.01
CA PRO A 528 -2.68 -19.64 5.84
C PRO A 528 -2.19 -19.38 7.27
N SER A 529 -2.03 -18.12 7.62
CA SER A 529 -2.05 -17.70 9.02
C SER A 529 -3.51 -17.34 9.30
N TYR A 530 -4.29 -18.36 9.67
CA TYR A 530 -5.66 -18.15 10.11
C TYR A 530 -5.62 -17.18 11.30
N LYS A 531 -6.62 -16.30 11.42
CA LYS A 531 -6.94 -15.65 12.70
C LYS A 531 -6.85 -16.73 13.80
N PRO A 532 -5.90 -16.66 14.73
CA PRO A 532 -5.31 -17.87 15.27
C PRO A 532 -6.33 -18.71 16.03
N ASP A 533 -6.42 -20.00 15.66
CA ASP A 533 -6.64 -21.03 16.66
C ASP A 533 -5.29 -21.19 17.39
N VAL A 534 -5.15 -20.43 18.46
CA VAL A 534 -3.96 -20.33 19.31
C VAL A 534 -3.55 -21.65 19.98
N SER A 535 -4.32 -22.73 19.82
CA SER A 535 -4.03 -24.02 20.44
C SER A 535 -2.86 -24.79 19.81
N GLN A 536 -2.47 -24.47 18.57
CA GLN A 536 -1.52 -25.25 17.76
C GLN A 536 -0.21 -24.49 17.43
N ASP A 537 -0.08 -23.23 17.84
CA ASP A 537 1.06 -22.38 17.46
C ASP A 537 2.23 -22.57 18.43
N SER A 538 3.39 -22.99 17.94
CA SER A 538 4.59 -23.25 18.75
C SER A 538 5.24 -21.98 19.30
N GLU A 539 5.14 -20.84 18.60
CA GLU A 539 5.61 -19.55 19.12
C GLU A 539 4.66 -19.02 20.19
N GLN A 540 3.34 -19.21 20.05
CA GLN A 540 2.42 -18.95 21.16
C GLN A 540 2.57 -19.95 22.29
N GLN A 541 2.88 -21.22 22.07
CA GLN A 541 3.22 -22.14 23.16
C GLN A 541 4.47 -21.63 23.89
N SER A 542 5.46 -21.10 23.18
CA SER A 542 6.62 -20.45 23.78
C SER A 542 6.26 -19.17 24.54
N LEU A 543 5.39 -18.32 23.99
CA LEU A 543 4.94 -17.07 24.62
C LEU A 543 4.01 -17.32 25.81
N ILE A 544 3.08 -18.28 25.71
CA ILE A 544 2.23 -18.78 26.80
C ILE A 544 3.11 -19.38 27.88
N THR A 545 4.13 -20.15 27.51
CA THR A 545 5.13 -20.65 28.47
C THR A 545 5.88 -19.49 29.14
N GLN A 546 6.34 -18.47 28.41
CA GLN A 546 6.98 -17.28 28.99
C GLN A 546 6.05 -16.45 29.89
N LEU A 547 4.80 -16.29 29.49
CA LEU A 547 3.77 -15.59 30.27
C LEU A 547 3.42 -16.41 31.52
N ASN A 548 3.33 -17.73 31.41
CA ASN A 548 3.15 -18.63 32.55
C ASN A 548 4.35 -18.57 33.48
N THR A 549 5.59 -18.56 32.98
CA THR A 549 6.79 -18.32 33.82
C THR A 549 6.69 -16.98 34.52
N THR A 550 6.31 -15.92 33.80
CA THR A 550 6.18 -14.58 34.39
C THR A 550 5.09 -14.53 35.47
N VAL A 551 3.93 -15.14 35.23
CA VAL A 551 2.84 -15.21 36.21
C VAL A 551 3.22 -16.09 37.40
N ASN A 552 3.80 -17.27 37.16
CA ASN A 552 4.10 -18.24 38.20
C ASN A 552 5.32 -17.85 39.04
N CYS A 553 6.32 -17.22 38.45
CA CYS A 553 7.56 -16.84 39.14
C CYS A 553 7.57 -15.40 39.68
N ASN A 554 6.86 -14.46 39.02
CA ASN A 554 6.89 -13.03 39.39
C ASN A 554 5.58 -12.49 39.98
N SER A 555 4.58 -13.35 40.20
CA SER A 555 3.35 -12.96 40.91
C SER A 555 3.15 -13.80 42.17
N THR A 556 2.37 -13.29 43.13
CA THR A 556 2.00 -14.02 44.36
C THR A 556 0.99 -15.16 44.11
N LEU A 557 0.67 -15.47 42.86
CA LEU A 557 -0.34 -16.47 42.48
C LEU A 557 0.27 -17.85 42.16
N GLY A 558 1.58 -17.95 41.93
CA GLY A 558 2.27 -19.20 41.64
C GLY A 558 2.95 -19.84 42.86
N SER A 559 3.03 -21.17 42.89
CA SER A 559 3.89 -21.91 43.83
C SER A 559 5.32 -22.02 43.30
N GLU A 560 6.28 -22.31 44.19
CA GLU A 560 7.69 -22.52 43.84
C GLU A 560 7.83 -23.67 42.82
N GLU A 561 7.08 -24.76 42.99
CA GLU A 561 7.01 -25.89 42.05
C GLU A 561 6.43 -25.49 40.68
N ALA A 562 5.39 -24.65 40.63
CA ALA A 562 4.81 -24.18 39.37
C ALA A 562 5.77 -23.24 38.60
N CYS A 563 6.59 -22.49 39.32
CA CYS A 563 7.66 -21.69 38.73
C CYS A 563 8.77 -22.57 38.14
N GLU A 564 9.22 -23.60 38.87
CA GLU A 564 10.23 -24.55 38.37
C GLU A 564 9.76 -25.30 37.11
N GLU A 565 8.52 -25.80 37.09
CA GLU A 565 7.94 -26.46 35.90
C GLU A 565 7.85 -25.52 34.69
N SER A 566 7.50 -24.24 34.92
CA SER A 566 7.41 -23.25 33.84
C SER A 566 8.80 -22.90 33.27
N LEU A 567 9.82 -22.80 34.12
CA LEU A 567 11.21 -22.55 33.72
C LEU A 567 11.82 -23.71 32.91
N GLU A 568 11.46 -24.96 33.22
CA GLU A 568 11.88 -26.12 32.43
C GLU A 568 11.21 -26.17 31.06
N ALA A 569 9.91 -25.84 30.98
CA ALA A 569 9.17 -25.74 29.72
C ALA A 569 9.71 -24.63 28.81
N GLU A 570 10.15 -23.50 29.37
CA GLU A 570 10.75 -22.39 28.60
C GLU A 570 12.08 -22.79 27.98
N LYS A 571 12.92 -23.52 28.72
CA LYS A 571 14.20 -24.05 28.20
C LYS A 571 13.99 -25.06 27.07
N ALA A 572 12.95 -25.89 27.15
CA ALA A 572 12.64 -26.89 26.13
C ALA A 572 12.18 -26.29 24.78
N ASN A 573 11.60 -25.08 24.78
CA ASN A 573 11.16 -24.37 23.58
C ASN A 573 12.25 -23.52 22.91
N SER A 574 13.42 -23.37 23.52
CA SER A 574 14.55 -22.63 22.95
C SER A 574 15.37 -23.47 21.96
N ASN A 575 14.79 -23.85 20.82
CA ASN A 575 15.53 -24.58 19.80
C ASN A 575 16.45 -23.64 18.99
N SER A 576 17.74 -23.60 19.36
CA SER A 576 18.83 -22.92 18.66
C SER A 576 19.36 -23.75 17.47
N GLY A 577 18.49 -24.06 16.51
CA GLY A 577 18.93 -24.53 15.20
C GLY A 577 19.76 -23.47 14.49
N SER A 578 20.80 -23.88 13.75
CA SER A 578 21.57 -22.97 12.88
C SER A 578 20.61 -22.27 11.91
N GLN A 579 20.30 -21.00 12.17
CA GLN A 579 19.40 -20.21 11.35
C GLN A 579 20.13 -19.79 10.07
N THR A 580 19.60 -20.16 8.91
CA THR A 580 20.03 -19.65 7.61
C THR A 580 19.64 -18.18 7.47
N VAL A 581 20.45 -17.37 6.77
CA VAL A 581 20.09 -15.97 6.54
C VAL A 581 18.81 -15.86 5.71
N TYR A 582 17.81 -15.12 6.21
CA TYR A 582 16.63 -14.80 5.41
C TYR A 582 17.00 -13.75 4.36
N ALA A 583 17.03 -14.16 3.08
CA ALA A 583 17.43 -13.31 1.95
C ALA A 583 16.68 -11.97 1.94
N GLY A 584 15.39 -11.98 2.30
CA GLY A 584 14.59 -10.76 2.36
C GLY A 584 15.06 -9.77 3.43
N ARG A 585 15.59 -10.25 4.58
CA ARG A 585 16.15 -9.38 5.62
C ARG A 585 17.54 -8.87 5.22
N LEU A 586 18.34 -9.71 4.56
CA LEU A 586 19.61 -9.28 3.99
C LEU A 586 19.40 -8.12 3.01
N ALA A 587 18.39 -8.18 2.14
CA ALA A 587 18.08 -7.08 1.21
C ALA A 587 17.85 -5.74 1.95
N SER A 588 17.22 -5.78 3.13
CA SER A 588 17.02 -4.58 3.94
C SER A 588 18.31 -4.04 4.55
N VAL A 589 19.10 -4.90 5.18
CA VAL A 589 20.37 -4.51 5.82
C VAL A 589 21.39 -4.04 4.78
N ALA A 590 21.48 -4.73 3.64
CA ALA A 590 22.38 -4.41 2.54
C ALA A 590 21.85 -3.31 1.60
N GLY A 591 20.63 -2.82 1.82
CA GLY A 591 20.02 -1.76 1.02
C GLY A 591 19.74 -2.13 -0.44
N LEU A 592 19.50 -3.41 -0.74
CA LEU A 592 19.29 -3.94 -2.09
C LEU A 592 17.84 -3.77 -2.58
N PRO A 593 17.64 -3.62 -3.90
CA PRO A 593 16.32 -3.77 -4.50
C PRO A 593 15.87 -5.23 -4.50
N ASP A 594 14.61 -5.47 -4.12
CA ASP A 594 14.01 -6.80 -4.04
C ASP A 594 12.49 -6.75 -4.35
N TYR A 595 12.09 -7.49 -5.38
CA TYR A 595 10.76 -7.41 -5.99
C TYR A 595 10.04 -8.75 -5.83
N ALA A 596 8.95 -8.73 -5.08
CA ALA A 596 8.03 -9.84 -4.91
C ALA A 596 7.03 -9.89 -6.07
N VAL A 597 6.95 -11.04 -6.73
CA VAL A 597 6.09 -11.29 -7.88
C VAL A 597 5.26 -12.53 -7.63
N SER A 598 3.93 -12.41 -7.71
CA SER A 598 3.04 -13.56 -7.61
C SER A 598 3.00 -14.36 -8.92
N LEU A 599 3.11 -15.68 -8.81
CA LEU A 599 2.90 -16.62 -9.93
C LEU A 599 1.46 -17.16 -9.99
N GLY A 600 0.59 -16.68 -9.09
CA GLY A 600 -0.80 -17.11 -8.95
C GLY A 600 -1.05 -17.90 -7.68
N MET A 601 -2.23 -18.51 -7.61
CA MET A 601 -2.67 -19.31 -6.46
C MET A 601 -2.87 -20.78 -6.83
N PHE A 602 -2.42 -21.68 -5.96
CA PHE A 602 -2.37 -23.11 -6.24
C PHE A 602 -2.93 -23.92 -5.08
N ASP A 603 -3.53 -25.07 -5.38
CA ASP A 603 -3.91 -26.05 -4.35
C ASP A 603 -2.63 -26.76 -3.89
N LEU A 604 -2.23 -26.49 -2.65
CA LEU A 604 -1.11 -27.12 -1.95
C LEU A 604 -1.60 -28.01 -0.78
N GLY A 605 -2.86 -28.47 -0.84
CA GLY A 605 -3.47 -29.30 0.20
C GLY A 605 -3.80 -28.56 1.51
N GLN A 606 -3.92 -27.23 1.47
CA GLN A 606 -4.20 -26.43 2.66
C GLN A 606 -5.69 -26.43 3.00
N PHE A 607 -6.07 -27.24 3.97
CA PHE A 607 -7.44 -27.27 4.48
C PHE A 607 -7.73 -26.07 5.39
N SER A 608 -8.82 -25.36 5.13
CA SER A 608 -9.32 -24.27 5.97
C SER A 608 -10.41 -24.74 6.90
N ASN A 609 -10.20 -24.54 8.21
CA ASN A 609 -11.20 -24.82 9.23
C ASN A 609 -12.36 -23.81 9.19
N SER A 610 -12.16 -22.64 8.58
CA SER A 610 -13.21 -21.63 8.43
C SER A 610 -14.16 -21.93 7.27
N SER A 611 -13.64 -22.46 6.16
CA SER A 611 -14.42 -22.80 4.96
C SER A 611 -14.75 -24.29 4.83
N LEU A 612 -14.11 -25.15 5.64
CA LEU A 612 -14.21 -26.61 5.63
C LEU A 612 -13.84 -27.26 4.29
N GLN A 613 -12.90 -26.66 3.57
CA GLN A 613 -12.40 -27.13 2.28
C GLN A 613 -10.92 -26.72 2.08
N ASN A 614 -10.27 -27.29 1.07
CA ASN A 614 -8.95 -26.83 0.66
C ASN A 614 -9.03 -25.46 -0.01
N GLU A 615 -8.17 -24.55 0.42
CA GLU A 615 -8.06 -23.20 -0.14
C GLU A 615 -6.79 -23.08 -0.99
N LEU A 616 -6.86 -22.25 -2.04
CA LEU A 616 -5.71 -21.97 -2.89
C LEU A 616 -4.72 -21.05 -2.15
N VAL A 617 -3.44 -21.35 -2.30
CA VAL A 617 -2.32 -20.65 -1.65
C VAL A 617 -1.55 -19.82 -2.68
N PRO A 618 -1.25 -18.55 -2.39
CA PRO A 618 -0.33 -17.77 -3.21
C PRO A 618 1.07 -18.40 -3.25
N VAL A 619 1.59 -18.55 -4.47
CA VAL A 619 3.00 -18.91 -4.71
C VAL A 619 3.64 -17.74 -5.45
N GLY A 620 4.85 -17.37 -5.04
CA GLY A 620 5.56 -16.25 -5.59
C GLY A 620 7.07 -16.42 -5.59
N VAL A 621 7.71 -15.45 -6.23
CA VAL A 621 9.15 -15.39 -6.39
C VAL A 621 9.61 -14.00 -6.04
N ASN A 622 10.80 -13.91 -5.48
CA ASN A 622 11.50 -12.66 -5.28
C ASN A 622 12.67 -12.58 -6.25
N ILE A 623 12.86 -11.39 -6.84
CA ILE A 623 14.00 -11.08 -7.71
C ILE A 623 14.78 -9.96 -7.05
N MET A 624 16.04 -10.24 -6.73
CA MET A 624 16.99 -9.31 -6.12
C MET A 624 18.16 -9.06 -7.06
N ALA A 625 18.68 -7.83 -7.07
CA ALA A 625 19.84 -7.45 -7.86
C ALA A 625 20.75 -6.51 -7.05
N ALA A 626 21.89 -6.10 -7.62
CA ALA A 626 22.78 -5.14 -7.00
C ALA A 626 22.08 -3.81 -6.65
N LYS A 627 22.63 -3.10 -5.66
CA LYS A 627 22.18 -1.76 -5.24
C LYS A 627 22.10 -0.82 -6.47
N GLY A 628 20.97 -0.15 -6.66
CA GLY A 628 20.73 0.74 -7.80
C GLY A 628 20.18 0.10 -9.08
N CYS A 629 19.83 -1.20 -9.06
CA CYS A 629 19.39 -1.95 -10.25
C CYS A 629 17.88 -2.18 -10.36
N ASP A 630 17.08 -1.38 -9.68
CA ASP A 630 15.61 -1.44 -9.68
C ASP A 630 14.98 -1.55 -11.08
N PHE A 631 15.42 -0.69 -12.01
CA PHE A 631 14.83 -0.65 -13.36
C PHE A 631 15.17 -1.89 -14.19
N VAL A 632 16.30 -2.55 -13.92
CA VAL A 632 16.64 -3.83 -14.56
C VAL A 632 15.69 -4.94 -14.12
N ILE A 633 15.33 -4.97 -12.83
CA ILE A 633 14.34 -5.92 -12.31
C ILE A 633 12.96 -5.66 -12.95
N LEU A 634 12.57 -4.38 -13.07
CA LEU A 634 11.32 -4.02 -13.77
C LEU A 634 11.32 -4.44 -15.25
N ASP A 635 12.43 -4.23 -15.97
CA ASP A 635 12.56 -4.65 -17.37
C ASP A 635 12.38 -6.17 -17.52
N ILE A 636 12.95 -6.94 -16.58
CA ILE A 636 12.76 -8.40 -16.52
C ILE A 636 11.30 -8.75 -16.27
N ILE A 637 10.66 -8.13 -15.28
CA ILE A 637 9.26 -8.38 -14.92
C ILE A 637 8.34 -8.06 -16.10
N GLU A 638 8.51 -6.92 -16.76
CA GLU A 638 7.72 -6.53 -17.93
C GLU A 638 7.93 -7.50 -19.11
N ALA A 639 9.16 -7.92 -19.37
CA ALA A 639 9.47 -8.86 -20.43
C ALA A 639 8.83 -10.24 -20.17
N LEU A 640 8.86 -10.72 -18.93
CA LEU A 640 8.20 -11.96 -18.52
C LEU A 640 6.66 -11.83 -18.54
N HIS A 641 6.12 -10.66 -18.18
CA HIS A 641 4.70 -10.39 -18.30
C HIS A 641 4.24 -10.42 -19.76
N LYS A 642 5.01 -9.81 -20.68
CA LYS A 642 4.73 -9.83 -22.12
C LYS A 642 4.75 -11.25 -22.70
N LYS A 643 5.54 -12.16 -22.12
CA LYS A 643 5.55 -13.60 -22.47
C LYS A 643 4.39 -14.39 -21.85
N GLY A 644 3.59 -13.79 -20.97
CA GLY A 644 2.46 -14.45 -20.29
C GLY A 644 2.84 -15.26 -19.04
N VAL A 645 4.12 -15.19 -18.63
CA VAL A 645 4.67 -15.94 -17.49
C VAL A 645 4.23 -15.30 -16.17
N ILE A 646 4.42 -13.98 -16.05
CA ILE A 646 3.87 -13.19 -14.94
C ILE A 646 2.53 -12.63 -15.39
N LYS A 647 1.48 -12.77 -14.57
CA LYS A 647 0.12 -12.35 -14.93
C LYS A 647 -0.35 -11.16 -14.10
N THR A 648 -1.32 -10.43 -14.63
CA THR A 648 -2.07 -9.46 -13.85
C THR A 648 -2.96 -10.22 -12.86
N ALA A 649 -2.77 -9.93 -11.57
CA ALA A 649 -3.57 -10.55 -10.51
C ALA A 649 -5.04 -10.13 -10.61
N LYS A 650 -5.96 -11.05 -10.30
CA LYS A 650 -7.39 -10.72 -10.21
C LYS A 650 -7.74 -10.28 -8.80
N THR A 651 -8.87 -9.59 -8.65
CA THR A 651 -9.43 -9.25 -7.34
C THR A 651 -10.19 -10.41 -6.71
N GLY A 652 -10.37 -10.38 -5.39
CA GLY A 652 -11.24 -11.30 -4.66
C GLY A 652 -10.57 -12.62 -4.26
N LYS A 653 -11.36 -13.69 -4.15
CA LYS A 653 -10.94 -14.97 -3.54
C LYS A 653 -9.78 -15.69 -4.24
N THR A 654 -9.71 -15.58 -5.56
CA THR A 654 -8.75 -16.31 -6.39
C THR A 654 -8.08 -15.35 -7.36
N SER A 655 -6.80 -15.57 -7.63
CA SER A 655 -6.00 -14.76 -8.56
C SER A 655 -5.40 -15.57 -9.68
#